data_AF-A0A1G0YKP3-F1
#
_entry.id   AF-A0A1G0YKP3-F1
#
_cell.length_a   1.000
_cell.length_b   1.000
_cell.length_c   1.000
_cell.angle_alpha   90.00
_cell.angle_beta   90.00
_cell.angle_gamma   90.00
#
_symmetry.space_group_name_H-M   'P 1'
#
loop_
_entity.id
_entity.type
_entity.pdbx_description
1 polymer ?
#
loop_
_entity_poly.entity_id
_entity_poly.type
_entity_poly.pdbx_seq_one_letter_code
_entity_poly.pdbx_strand_id
1 'polypeptide(L)'
;MTTPSCRLPDTLAQDIEQHAQEVDRFLKGELSPSIMKSRRVPRGIYEQRQNGTYMVRIRVPGGAIGAAQLGTLARVASRYGGDKLHVTTRQDIQIHDVKLEQTPDIMRELFQAGLTSKGGGGNTARNVTACPYAGICPAERFDVTPFVSAVTEYLIGLPGSYNLPRKYKIAFSGCRADCALAQINDLGFIAQVRDGKPGFSVYAGGGMGAESRVGDRMEEWVPAGEVIRIAEAVRRLFDRLGDRRQRRKARLRFAVERIGADAFRGLLRETVQAVTADETPVCEAQPAIAESPDEPPRNPRALLTQVEGLDVLRQRQPGYVAAPFHLPLGQISWKSLTALADMAERYSAEKMLRTTQDQKLLLRFVREADLDALRGEINSVLGPDAVRQTALHSFTACTGAAICRLGLCLSQNAALACADALEKASIEPSALRAMDIRINGCPNACGHHPIGAIGLFGATQRVGERLVPAYRVLLGARRGEAQTRLGEIAGIVPARALPSALTGLMLDFQTGRKNDETFADYFDRKGMGHFQILLERHTTAPSYADDPAFYRDWGKDEDFSLAGRGAGECGAGVFEVIAEDLAAAAKALEPTEKDLDSGEDLFRGLLATVRALLITRGVDSQDPVVVLREFETHFVDAGLVDAGFRGLLARARGYREGWREALAGRREEVRRLLDRIEYLYSTMDADLRFHVREETSATSPSAASAAGTNEASDRGTVELDLRGVACPMNFVKAKLRLEILDVGATLSVLLDDGEPVQNVPASFRNEGQEVLEISALDGGHWRVVIRKTT
;
A
#
# COMPACT_ATOMS: atom_id res chain seq x y z
N MET A 1 -14.48 -33.59 -2.81
CA MET A 1 -13.59 -32.42 -2.73
C MET A 1 -14.15 -31.51 -1.65
N THR A 2 -13.46 -31.35 -0.52
CA THR A 2 -13.86 -30.42 0.54
C THR A 2 -13.70 -28.99 0.03
N THR A 3 -14.77 -28.20 0.09
CA THR A 3 -14.76 -26.79 -0.27
C THR A 3 -13.65 -26.08 0.50
N PRO A 4 -12.65 -25.46 -0.15
CA PRO A 4 -11.63 -24.68 0.54
C PRO A 4 -12.24 -23.32 0.91
N SER A 5 -13.24 -23.31 1.79
CA SER A 5 -13.67 -22.09 2.46
C SER A 5 -12.74 -21.88 3.64
N CYS A 6 -11.89 -20.85 3.56
CA CYS A 6 -11.14 -20.40 4.73
C CYS A 6 -12.12 -20.13 5.88
N ARG A 7 -11.87 -20.74 7.04
CA ARG A 7 -12.68 -20.48 8.24
C ARG A 7 -12.41 -19.06 8.73
N LEU A 8 -13.46 -18.26 8.80
CA LEU A 8 -13.38 -16.92 9.39
C LEU A 8 -13.53 -17.02 10.91
N PRO A 9 -12.79 -16.22 11.69
CA PRO A 9 -12.92 -16.22 13.15
C PRO A 9 -14.21 -15.53 13.59
N ASP A 10 -14.84 -16.04 14.65
CA ASP A 10 -16.08 -15.48 15.22
C ASP A 10 -15.91 -14.03 15.70
N THR A 11 -14.69 -13.65 16.10
CA THR A 11 -14.34 -12.28 16.48
C THR A 11 -14.60 -11.25 15.39
N LEU A 12 -14.76 -11.69 14.13
CA LEU A 12 -15.10 -10.80 13.02
C LEU A 12 -16.50 -10.21 13.16
N ALA A 13 -17.46 -10.93 13.76
CA ALA A 13 -18.80 -10.39 14.00
C ALA A 13 -18.77 -9.16 14.91
N GLN A 14 -17.96 -9.22 15.98
CA GLN A 14 -17.75 -8.09 16.88
C GLN A 14 -17.04 -6.92 16.19
N ASP A 15 -16.03 -7.20 15.36
CA ASP A 15 -15.32 -6.17 14.57
C ASP A 15 -16.26 -5.44 13.59
N ILE A 16 -17.24 -6.13 13.02
CA ILE A 16 -18.27 -5.53 12.15
C ILE A 16 -19.17 -4.58 12.94
N GLU A 17 -19.60 -4.98 14.15
CA GLU A 17 -20.45 -4.14 14.97
C GLU A 17 -19.70 -2.92 15.52
N GLN A 18 -18.43 -3.09 15.89
CA GLN A 18 -17.57 -1.97 16.23
C GLN A 18 -17.46 -0.98 15.06
N HIS A 19 -17.27 -1.47 13.83
CA HIS A 19 -17.25 -0.61 12.64
C HIS A 19 -18.58 0.11 12.43
N ALA A 20 -19.71 -0.54 12.68
CA ALA A 20 -21.03 0.10 12.59
C ALA A 20 -21.16 1.30 13.55
N GLN A 21 -20.72 1.13 14.80
CA GLN A 21 -20.69 2.20 15.80
C GLN A 21 -19.75 3.33 15.40
N GLU A 22 -18.56 3.01 14.89
CA GLU A 22 -17.60 4.01 14.40
C GLU A 22 -18.17 4.81 13.21
N VAL A 23 -18.87 4.15 12.28
CA VAL A 23 -19.57 4.82 11.17
C VAL A 23 -20.66 5.77 11.69
N ASP A 24 -21.52 5.32 12.59
CA ASP A 24 -22.59 6.16 13.17
C ASP A 24 -22.03 7.41 13.86
N ARG A 25 -20.99 7.24 14.67
CA ARG A 25 -20.30 8.35 15.34
C ARG A 25 -19.63 9.31 14.37
N PHE A 26 -19.03 8.79 13.29
CA PHE A 26 -18.47 9.63 12.24
C PHE A 26 -19.55 10.46 11.52
N LEU A 27 -20.70 9.86 11.20
CA LEU A 27 -21.82 10.56 10.56
C LEU A 27 -22.44 11.62 11.46
N LYS A 28 -22.38 11.45 12.79
CA LYS A 28 -22.77 12.46 13.79
C LYS A 28 -21.72 13.55 14.02
N GLY A 29 -20.55 13.45 13.38
CA GLY A 29 -19.44 14.41 13.54
C GLY A 29 -18.59 14.19 14.80
N GLU A 30 -18.75 13.06 15.50
CA GLU A 30 -18.01 12.75 16.72
C GLU A 30 -16.63 12.15 16.46
N LEU A 31 -16.36 11.68 15.23
CA LEU A 31 -15.05 11.18 14.81
C LEU A 31 -14.50 12.04 13.67
N SER A 32 -13.20 12.31 13.71
CA SER A 32 -12.53 13.01 12.61
C SER A 32 -12.34 12.11 11.39
N PRO A 33 -12.18 12.68 10.18
CA PRO A 33 -11.91 11.90 8.97
C PRO A 33 -10.65 11.04 9.04
N SER A 34 -9.59 11.45 9.74
CA SER A 34 -8.37 10.66 9.85
C SER A 34 -8.51 9.47 10.80
N ILE A 35 -9.23 9.65 11.91
CA ILE A 35 -9.57 8.57 12.83
C ILE A 35 -10.45 7.59 12.07
N MET A 36 -11.49 8.06 11.38
CA MET A 36 -12.34 7.17 10.61
C MET A 36 -11.55 6.42 9.52
N LYS A 37 -10.61 7.10 8.85
CA LYS A 37 -9.65 6.47 7.92
C LYS A 37 -8.83 5.37 8.60
N SER A 38 -8.28 5.60 9.80
CA SER A 38 -7.48 4.61 10.52
C SER A 38 -8.29 3.37 10.92
N ARG A 39 -9.60 3.51 11.16
CA ARG A 39 -10.54 2.41 11.43
C ARG A 39 -10.96 1.62 10.20
N ARG A 40 -11.44 2.31 9.17
CA ARG A 40 -12.06 1.67 8.01
C ARG A 40 -11.04 1.02 7.07
N VAL A 41 -9.83 1.59 6.98
CA VAL A 41 -8.83 1.15 6.01
C VAL A 41 -8.28 -0.25 6.33
N PRO A 42 -7.97 -0.65 7.59
CA PRO A 42 -7.70 -2.04 7.95
C PRO A 42 -8.83 -3.01 7.60
N ARG A 43 -10.08 -2.55 7.59
CA ARG A 43 -11.27 -3.31 7.16
C ARG A 43 -11.50 -3.34 5.65
N GLY A 44 -10.53 -2.88 4.87
CA GLY A 44 -10.55 -2.94 3.41
C GLY A 44 -11.41 -1.86 2.76
N ILE A 45 -11.80 -0.81 3.50
CA ILE A 45 -12.66 0.26 3.01
C ILE A 45 -11.81 1.50 2.72
N TYR A 46 -11.84 1.94 1.46
CA TYR A 46 -11.00 3.00 0.94
C TYR A 46 -11.85 4.12 0.34
N GLU A 47 -11.62 5.36 0.74
CA GLU A 47 -12.26 6.48 0.04
C GLU A 47 -11.62 6.67 -1.35
N GLN A 48 -12.47 6.94 -2.33
CA GLN A 48 -12.06 7.11 -3.72
C GLN A 48 -11.72 8.57 -4.04
N ARG A 49 -11.34 8.86 -5.28
CA ARG A 49 -11.04 10.23 -5.73
C ARG A 49 -12.22 11.17 -5.56
N GLN A 50 -13.44 10.68 -5.81
CA GLN A 50 -14.64 11.42 -5.45
C GLN A 50 -14.87 11.29 -3.93
N ASN A 51 -14.95 12.43 -3.24
CA ASN A 51 -15.16 12.44 -1.79
C ASN A 51 -16.53 11.85 -1.46
N GLY A 52 -16.60 11.11 -0.35
CA GLY A 52 -17.82 10.45 0.10
C GLY A 52 -18.17 9.16 -0.66
N THR A 53 -17.39 8.75 -1.67
CA THR A 53 -17.51 7.43 -2.29
C THR A 53 -16.37 6.52 -1.86
N TYR A 54 -16.68 5.25 -1.65
CA TYR A 54 -15.77 4.27 -1.08
C TYR A 54 -15.65 3.03 -1.96
N MET A 55 -14.53 2.32 -1.79
CA MET A 55 -14.27 1.01 -2.35
C MET A 55 -14.11 0.02 -1.21
N VAL A 56 -14.79 -1.12 -1.31
CA VAL A 56 -14.65 -2.25 -0.39
C VAL A 56 -13.85 -3.33 -1.11
N ARG A 57 -12.69 -3.72 -0.55
CA ARG A 57 -11.86 -4.80 -1.09
C ARG A 57 -12.12 -6.09 -0.34
N ILE A 58 -12.67 -7.07 -1.04
CA ILE A 58 -12.96 -8.41 -0.53
C ILE A 58 -11.74 -9.29 -0.73
N ARG A 59 -11.32 -9.95 0.35
CA ARG A 59 -10.19 -10.88 0.35
C ARG A 59 -10.63 -12.22 -0.27
N VAL A 60 -9.86 -12.72 -1.24
CA VAL A 60 -10.12 -14.01 -1.89
C VAL A 60 -8.84 -14.86 -1.85
N PRO A 61 -8.63 -15.67 -0.79
CA PRO A 61 -7.39 -16.42 -0.57
C PRO A 61 -7.08 -17.36 -1.74
N GLY A 62 -5.86 -17.23 -2.29
CA GLY A 62 -5.45 -18.01 -3.48
C GLY A 62 -6.30 -17.78 -4.73
N GLY A 63 -7.17 -16.76 -4.70
CA GLY A 63 -8.15 -16.43 -5.72
C GLY A 63 -9.34 -17.37 -5.82
N ALA A 64 -9.46 -18.39 -4.98
CA ALA A 64 -10.55 -19.37 -5.05
C ALA A 64 -11.85 -18.81 -4.46
N ILE A 65 -12.94 -18.87 -5.24
CA ILE A 65 -14.26 -18.40 -4.82
C ILE A 65 -15.36 -19.34 -5.31
N GLY A 66 -16.25 -19.76 -4.41
CA GLY A 66 -17.37 -20.65 -4.73
C GLY A 66 -18.52 -19.96 -5.46
N ALA A 67 -19.33 -20.73 -6.18
CA ALA A 67 -20.53 -20.25 -6.87
C ALA A 67 -21.47 -19.44 -5.93
N ALA A 68 -21.76 -19.96 -4.74
CA ALA A 68 -22.60 -19.25 -3.76
C ALA A 68 -21.99 -17.92 -3.27
N GLN A 69 -20.65 -17.87 -3.13
CA GLN A 69 -19.92 -16.66 -2.77
C GLN A 69 -19.94 -15.63 -3.90
N LEU A 70 -19.77 -16.07 -5.15
CA LEU A 70 -19.91 -15.23 -6.34
C LEU A 70 -21.31 -14.61 -6.45
N GLY A 71 -22.36 -15.43 -6.25
CA GLY A 71 -23.74 -14.94 -6.21
C GLY A 71 -23.98 -13.91 -5.12
N THR A 72 -23.36 -14.08 -3.94
CA THR A 72 -23.39 -13.06 -2.88
C THR A 72 -22.66 -11.79 -3.28
N LEU A 73 -21.47 -11.87 -3.88
CA LEU A 73 -20.75 -10.69 -4.36
C LEU A 73 -21.55 -9.93 -5.42
N ALA A 74 -22.19 -10.63 -6.35
CA ALA A 74 -23.03 -10.02 -7.36
C ALA A 74 -24.22 -9.27 -6.75
N ARG A 75 -24.91 -9.89 -5.78
CA ARG A 75 -26.02 -9.27 -5.04
C ARG A 75 -25.57 -8.03 -4.26
N VAL A 76 -24.48 -8.14 -3.51
CA VAL A 76 -23.91 -7.04 -2.72
C VAL A 76 -23.50 -5.88 -3.64
N ALA A 77 -22.81 -6.16 -4.75
CA ALA A 77 -22.43 -5.15 -5.72
C ALA A 77 -23.66 -4.48 -6.36
N SER A 78 -24.67 -5.25 -6.75
CA SER A 78 -25.93 -4.71 -7.30
C SER A 78 -26.69 -3.82 -6.31
N ARG A 79 -26.60 -4.09 -5.00
CA ARG A 79 -27.36 -3.38 -3.97
C ARG A 79 -26.65 -2.13 -3.46
N TYR A 80 -25.34 -2.17 -3.32
CA TYR A 80 -24.57 -1.12 -2.63
C TYR A 80 -23.47 -0.46 -3.47
N GLY A 81 -23.05 -1.08 -4.57
CA GLY A 81 -21.95 -0.59 -5.39
C GLY A 81 -22.39 -0.01 -6.73
N GLY A 82 -21.40 0.34 -7.54
CA GLY A 82 -21.58 0.70 -8.94
C GLY A 82 -21.77 -0.52 -9.85
N ASP A 83 -21.91 -0.27 -11.15
CA ASP A 83 -22.20 -1.29 -12.15
C ASP A 83 -21.11 -2.37 -12.28
N LYS A 84 -19.85 -2.02 -11.98
CA LYS A 84 -18.68 -2.87 -12.20
C LYS A 84 -17.92 -3.16 -10.92
N LEU A 85 -17.55 -4.43 -10.76
CA LEU A 85 -16.53 -4.90 -9.83
C LEU A 85 -15.18 -4.97 -10.54
N HIS A 86 -14.10 -4.99 -9.76
CA HIS A 86 -12.74 -5.05 -10.27
C HIS A 86 -11.94 -6.19 -9.64
N VAL A 87 -11.51 -7.14 -10.46
CA VAL A 87 -10.56 -8.20 -10.09
C VAL A 87 -9.15 -7.63 -10.04
N THR A 88 -8.43 -7.92 -8.96
CA THR A 88 -7.14 -7.27 -8.69
C THR A 88 -5.95 -8.18 -8.96
N THR A 89 -4.76 -7.58 -9.11
CA THR A 89 -3.48 -8.29 -9.19
C THR A 89 -3.08 -9.06 -7.92
N ARG A 90 -3.88 -8.94 -6.85
CA ARG A 90 -3.74 -9.72 -5.61
C ARG A 90 -4.84 -10.76 -5.46
N GLN A 91 -5.54 -11.09 -6.55
CA GLN A 91 -6.64 -12.04 -6.59
C GLN A 91 -7.88 -11.59 -5.77
N ASP A 92 -7.85 -10.42 -5.14
CA ASP A 92 -9.02 -9.83 -4.48
C ASP A 92 -10.05 -9.33 -5.51
N ILE A 93 -11.27 -9.06 -5.04
CA ILE A 93 -12.34 -8.37 -5.78
C ILE A 93 -12.66 -7.06 -5.08
N GLN A 94 -12.87 -5.99 -5.84
CA GLN A 94 -13.25 -4.67 -5.34
C GLN A 94 -14.66 -4.31 -5.78
N ILE A 95 -15.48 -3.84 -4.83
CA ILE A 95 -16.75 -3.18 -5.09
C ILE A 95 -16.51 -1.69 -4.95
N HIS A 96 -16.81 -0.93 -6.00
CA HIS A 96 -16.63 0.52 -6.06
C HIS A 96 -17.95 1.26 -5.84
N ASP A 97 -17.85 2.57 -5.59
CA ASP A 97 -18.96 3.52 -5.54
C ASP A 97 -19.94 3.24 -4.40
N VAL A 98 -19.41 2.73 -3.29
CA VAL A 98 -20.13 2.40 -2.06
C VAL A 98 -20.23 3.63 -1.17
N LYS A 99 -21.35 3.80 -0.45
CA LYS A 99 -21.47 4.84 0.59
C LYS A 99 -20.99 4.33 1.95
N LEU A 100 -20.45 5.22 2.79
CA LEU A 100 -19.84 4.82 4.07
C LEU A 100 -20.84 4.12 5.00
N GLU A 101 -22.05 4.66 5.09
CA GLU A 101 -23.16 4.16 5.92
C GLU A 101 -23.59 2.73 5.55
N GLN A 102 -23.32 2.29 4.32
CA GLN A 102 -23.66 0.94 3.84
C GLN A 102 -22.58 -0.10 4.16
N THR A 103 -21.38 0.35 4.53
CA THR A 103 -20.23 -0.56 4.73
C THR A 103 -20.43 -1.62 5.82
N PRO A 104 -21.12 -1.35 6.95
CA PRO A 104 -21.40 -2.40 7.93
C PRO A 104 -22.29 -3.52 7.37
N ASP A 105 -23.34 -3.18 6.63
CA ASP A 105 -24.25 -4.18 6.04
C ASP A 105 -23.56 -5.03 4.97
N ILE A 106 -22.72 -4.40 4.15
CA ILE A 106 -21.85 -5.12 3.20
C ILE A 106 -21.00 -6.14 3.96
N MET A 107 -20.34 -5.73 5.05
CA MET A 107 -19.50 -6.64 5.83
C MET A 107 -20.31 -7.78 6.47
N ARG A 108 -21.54 -7.53 6.94
CA ARG A 108 -22.45 -8.57 7.47
C ARG A 108 -22.82 -9.59 6.39
N GLU A 109 -23.24 -9.13 5.19
CA GLU A 109 -23.60 -10.02 4.09
C GLU A 109 -22.39 -10.84 3.58
N LEU A 110 -21.20 -10.23 3.53
CA LEU A 110 -19.97 -10.94 3.20
C LEU A 110 -19.66 -12.02 4.24
N PHE A 111 -19.74 -11.69 5.53
CA PHE A 111 -19.45 -12.61 6.62
C PHE A 111 -20.37 -13.84 6.60
N GLN A 112 -21.67 -13.63 6.35
CA GLN A 112 -22.65 -14.72 6.20
C GLN A 112 -22.32 -15.68 5.04
N ALA A 113 -21.64 -15.19 4.00
CA ALA A 113 -21.17 -16.02 2.88
C ALA A 113 -19.74 -16.57 3.07
N GLY A 114 -19.14 -16.42 4.25
CA GLY A 114 -17.76 -16.84 4.51
C GLY A 114 -16.71 -15.99 3.78
N LEU A 115 -17.03 -14.73 3.49
CA LEU A 115 -16.14 -13.73 2.90
C LEU A 115 -15.83 -12.60 3.89
N THR A 116 -14.70 -11.91 3.70
CA THR A 116 -14.35 -10.75 4.53
C THR A 116 -13.59 -9.70 3.73
N SER A 117 -13.77 -8.43 4.09
CA SER A 117 -12.94 -7.32 3.62
C SER A 117 -11.78 -6.99 4.57
N LYS A 118 -11.75 -7.60 5.76
CA LYS A 118 -10.73 -7.35 6.78
C LYS A 118 -9.33 -7.74 6.28
N GLY A 119 -8.36 -6.86 6.45
CA GLY A 119 -7.01 -7.00 5.86
C GLY A 119 -6.93 -6.65 4.37
N GLY A 120 -8.05 -6.23 3.74
CA GLY A 120 -8.06 -5.71 2.37
C GLY A 120 -7.29 -4.39 2.23
N GLY A 121 -7.05 -3.69 3.35
CA GLY A 121 -6.38 -2.40 3.39
C GLY A 121 -5.42 -2.18 4.55
N GLY A 122 -4.92 -0.96 4.73
CA GLY A 122 -4.12 -0.58 5.91
C GLY A 122 -2.71 -1.13 5.97
N ASN A 123 -2.11 -1.03 7.15
CA ASN A 123 -0.83 -1.64 7.51
C ASN A 123 -1.09 -3.03 8.09
N THR A 124 -1.60 -3.91 7.24
CA THR A 124 -2.09 -5.23 7.63
C THR A 124 -1.45 -6.33 6.78
N ALA A 125 -1.60 -7.57 7.22
CA ALA A 125 -1.43 -8.75 6.38
C ALA A 125 -2.49 -8.78 5.27
N ARG A 126 -2.04 -8.66 4.02
CA ARG A 126 -2.90 -8.66 2.83
C ARG A 126 -3.31 -10.07 2.43
N ASN A 127 -4.13 -10.16 1.38
CA ASN A 127 -4.48 -11.43 0.78
C ASN A 127 -3.25 -12.28 0.44
N VAL A 128 -3.29 -13.55 0.84
CA VAL A 128 -2.30 -14.56 0.51
C VAL A 128 -2.63 -15.06 -0.89
N THR A 129 -1.73 -14.80 -1.84
CA THR A 129 -1.92 -15.17 -3.24
C THR A 129 -1.33 -16.53 -3.54
N ALA A 130 -1.85 -17.21 -4.55
CA ALA A 130 -1.38 -18.53 -4.98
C ALA A 130 -1.21 -18.56 -6.50
N CYS A 131 -0.49 -19.56 -7.00
CA CYS A 131 -0.54 -19.89 -8.43
C CYS A 131 -2.02 -20.13 -8.82
N PRO A 132 -2.55 -19.48 -9.88
CA PRO A 132 -3.95 -19.66 -10.25
C PRO A 132 -4.27 -21.10 -10.69
N TYR A 133 -3.26 -21.85 -11.13
CA TYR A 133 -3.38 -23.25 -11.54
C TYR A 133 -3.00 -24.25 -10.44
N ALA A 134 -2.89 -23.82 -9.18
CA ALA A 134 -2.52 -24.68 -8.05
C ALA A 134 -3.47 -25.89 -7.93
N GLY A 135 -2.93 -27.10 -7.90
CA GLY A 135 -3.64 -28.39 -7.82
C GLY A 135 -4.04 -29.00 -9.16
N ILE A 136 -3.81 -28.29 -10.28
CA ILE A 136 -4.16 -28.79 -11.63
C ILE A 136 -3.01 -28.69 -12.63
N CYS A 137 -1.97 -27.91 -12.34
CA CYS A 137 -0.92 -27.58 -13.29
C CYS A 137 0.01 -28.78 -13.55
N PRO A 138 0.28 -29.17 -14.80
CA PRO A 138 1.25 -30.23 -15.11
C PRO A 138 2.69 -29.97 -14.63
N ALA A 139 3.03 -28.69 -14.37
CA ALA A 139 4.37 -28.28 -13.97
C ALA A 139 4.54 -28.08 -12.45
N GLU A 140 3.48 -28.17 -11.64
CA GLU A 140 3.60 -27.94 -10.18
C GLU A 140 4.18 -29.16 -9.44
N ARG A 141 4.96 -28.94 -8.39
CA ARG A 141 5.46 -30.04 -7.55
C ARG A 141 4.35 -30.65 -6.71
N PHE A 142 3.45 -29.81 -6.17
CA PHE A 142 2.26 -30.21 -5.41
C PHE A 142 1.27 -29.04 -5.27
N ASP A 143 0.02 -29.30 -4.85
CA ASP A 143 -1.00 -28.26 -4.63
C ASP A 143 -0.68 -27.39 -3.41
N VAL A 144 -0.54 -26.08 -3.63
CA VAL A 144 -0.25 -25.11 -2.57
C VAL A 144 -1.49 -24.52 -1.89
N THR A 145 -2.70 -24.82 -2.39
CA THR A 145 -3.97 -24.26 -1.89
C THR A 145 -4.23 -24.52 -0.40
N PRO A 146 -3.92 -25.71 0.17
CA PRO A 146 -4.10 -25.95 1.60
C PRO A 146 -3.27 -25.00 2.48
N PHE A 147 -2.01 -24.72 2.11
CA PHE A 147 -1.12 -23.83 2.85
C PHE A 147 -1.55 -22.37 2.80
N VAL A 148 -2.10 -21.94 1.65
CA VAL A 148 -2.68 -20.60 1.48
C VAL A 148 -3.86 -20.39 2.42
N SER A 149 -4.70 -21.41 2.57
CA SER A 149 -5.85 -21.39 3.47
C SER A 149 -5.38 -21.35 4.93
N ALA A 150 -4.46 -22.24 5.31
CA ALA A 150 -3.95 -22.33 6.68
C ALA A 150 -3.26 -21.03 7.15
N VAL A 151 -2.40 -20.42 6.32
CA VAL A 151 -1.77 -19.13 6.63
C VAL A 151 -2.81 -18.00 6.66
N THR A 152 -3.83 -18.04 5.82
CA THR A 152 -4.88 -17.03 5.83
C THR A 152 -5.72 -17.09 7.11
N GLU A 153 -6.20 -18.27 7.49
CA GLU A 153 -7.02 -18.48 8.68
C GLU A 153 -6.29 -17.99 9.94
N TYR A 154 -5.02 -18.38 10.09
CA TYR A 154 -4.17 -17.91 11.17
C TYR A 154 -4.03 -16.38 11.19
N LEU A 155 -3.67 -15.76 10.06
CA LEU A 155 -3.41 -14.32 10.02
C LEU A 155 -4.67 -13.47 10.21
N ILE A 156 -5.85 -13.94 9.78
CA ILE A 156 -7.11 -13.20 9.99
C ILE A 156 -7.51 -13.22 11.47
N GLY A 157 -7.27 -14.33 12.17
CA GLY A 157 -7.52 -14.46 13.61
C GLY A 157 -6.54 -13.67 14.48
N LEU A 158 -5.35 -13.37 13.97
CA LEU A 158 -4.27 -12.78 14.76
C LEU A 158 -4.38 -11.23 14.84
N PRO A 159 -4.57 -10.63 16.04
CA PRO A 159 -4.64 -9.17 16.18
C PRO A 159 -3.39 -8.44 15.66
N GLY A 160 -2.21 -9.02 15.86
CA GLY A 160 -0.92 -8.50 15.39
C GLY A 160 -0.79 -8.41 13.86
N SER A 161 -1.74 -8.95 13.10
CA SER A 161 -1.80 -8.81 11.64
C SER A 161 -2.35 -7.46 11.18
N TYR A 162 -2.89 -6.62 12.08
CA TYR A 162 -3.64 -5.42 11.71
C TYR A 162 -2.96 -4.09 12.05
N ASN A 163 -1.77 -4.12 12.69
CA ASN A 163 -1.01 -2.93 13.08
C ASN A 163 0.50 -3.07 12.78
N LEU A 164 0.84 -3.51 11.58
CA LEU A 164 2.23 -3.64 11.13
C LEU A 164 2.81 -2.26 10.74
N PRO A 165 4.14 -2.13 10.50
CA PRO A 165 4.71 -0.89 9.99
C PRO A 165 4.15 -0.50 8.61
N ARG A 166 3.87 -1.50 7.76
CA ARG A 166 3.21 -1.31 6.46
C ARG A 166 2.51 -2.60 6.00
N LYS A 167 1.99 -2.62 4.78
CA LYS A 167 1.36 -3.81 4.17
C LYS A 167 2.34 -4.99 4.13
N TYR A 168 1.89 -6.16 4.57
CA TYR A 168 2.62 -7.42 4.52
C TYR A 168 1.94 -8.37 3.53
N LYS A 169 2.65 -8.77 2.48
CA LYS A 169 2.13 -9.58 1.38
C LYS A 169 2.82 -10.94 1.33
N ILE A 170 2.02 -12.00 1.17
CA ILE A 170 2.49 -13.38 1.10
C ILE A 170 2.03 -14.02 -0.22
N ALA A 171 2.86 -14.88 -0.81
CA ALA A 171 2.52 -15.62 -2.02
C ALA A 171 3.07 -17.05 -2.03
N PHE A 172 2.33 -17.97 -2.66
CA PHE A 172 2.66 -19.39 -2.81
C PHE A 172 2.66 -19.82 -4.29
N SER A 173 3.81 -20.26 -4.78
CA SER A 173 3.97 -20.81 -6.13
C SER A 173 4.13 -22.34 -6.07
N GLY A 174 3.39 -23.06 -6.92
CA GLY A 174 3.47 -24.53 -7.01
C GLY A 174 4.71 -25.04 -7.76
N CYS A 175 5.46 -24.17 -8.43
CA CYS A 175 6.72 -24.53 -9.10
C CYS A 175 7.63 -23.32 -9.29
N ARG A 176 8.83 -23.60 -9.79
CA ARG A 176 9.91 -22.65 -10.05
C ARG A 176 9.60 -21.62 -11.14
N ALA A 177 8.50 -21.79 -11.89
CA ALA A 177 7.99 -20.75 -12.81
C ALA A 177 7.57 -19.47 -12.07
N ASP A 178 7.25 -19.61 -10.77
CA ASP A 178 6.88 -18.52 -9.88
C ASP A 178 5.66 -17.69 -10.36
N CYS A 179 4.63 -18.34 -10.88
CA CYS A 179 3.41 -17.68 -11.36
C CYS A 179 2.68 -16.86 -10.27
N ALA A 180 2.88 -17.19 -8.98
CA ALA A 180 2.31 -16.42 -7.87
C ALA A 180 3.15 -15.20 -7.48
N LEU A 181 4.34 -15.05 -8.08
CA LEU A 181 5.27 -13.95 -7.88
C LEU A 181 5.84 -13.93 -6.45
N ALA A 182 6.16 -15.11 -5.89
CA ALA A 182 6.68 -15.31 -4.54
C ALA A 182 7.86 -14.37 -4.21
N GLN A 183 8.80 -14.21 -5.14
CA GLN A 183 10.02 -13.42 -4.90
C GLN A 183 9.79 -11.90 -4.82
N ILE A 184 8.65 -11.37 -5.27
CA ILE A 184 8.36 -9.93 -5.21
C ILE A 184 7.33 -9.57 -4.13
N ASN A 185 7.03 -10.52 -3.25
CA ASN A 185 6.20 -10.32 -2.06
C ASN A 185 7.08 -10.18 -0.81
N ASP A 186 6.51 -9.70 0.29
CA ASP A 186 7.27 -9.53 1.54
C ASP A 186 7.73 -10.91 2.06
N LEU A 187 6.90 -11.95 1.88
CA LEU A 187 7.22 -13.37 2.07
C LEU A 187 6.72 -14.18 0.87
N GLY A 188 7.54 -15.11 0.39
CA GLY A 188 7.23 -15.99 -0.73
C GLY A 188 7.61 -17.43 -0.45
N PHE A 189 6.78 -18.36 -0.90
CA PHE A 189 7.02 -19.79 -0.84
C PHE A 189 6.95 -20.37 -2.24
N ILE A 190 7.95 -21.15 -2.63
CA ILE A 190 7.96 -21.90 -3.90
C ILE A 190 8.08 -23.38 -3.57
N ALA A 191 7.12 -24.19 -4.05
CA ALA A 191 7.03 -25.60 -3.75
C ALA A 191 8.26 -26.37 -4.26
N GLN A 192 8.84 -27.19 -3.38
CA GLN A 192 10.03 -28.00 -3.61
C GLN A 192 9.83 -29.39 -2.98
N VAL A 193 10.48 -30.41 -3.54
CA VAL A 193 10.48 -31.77 -2.98
C VAL A 193 11.91 -32.15 -2.64
N ARG A 194 12.11 -32.68 -1.43
CA ARG A 194 13.40 -33.19 -0.97
C ARG A 194 13.17 -34.54 -0.29
N ASP A 195 13.92 -35.56 -0.71
CA ASP A 195 13.84 -36.93 -0.16
C ASP A 195 12.40 -37.48 -0.08
N GLY A 196 11.60 -37.22 -1.12
CA GLY A 196 10.19 -37.64 -1.19
C GLY A 196 9.25 -36.90 -0.24
N LYS A 197 9.68 -35.79 0.37
CA LYS A 197 8.86 -34.96 1.28
C LYS A 197 8.55 -33.60 0.68
N PRO A 198 7.30 -33.09 0.82
CA PRO A 198 6.94 -31.77 0.35
C PRO A 198 7.53 -30.70 1.27
N GLY A 199 7.99 -29.61 0.66
CA GLY A 199 8.49 -28.43 1.35
C GLY A 199 8.55 -27.20 0.45
N PHE A 200 9.20 -26.15 0.92
CA PHE A 200 9.27 -24.88 0.19
C PHE A 200 10.67 -24.28 0.23
N SER A 201 11.12 -23.71 -0.89
CA SER A 201 12.10 -22.63 -0.81
C SER A 201 11.39 -21.36 -0.34
N VAL A 202 12.04 -20.63 0.58
CA VAL A 202 11.46 -19.46 1.25
C VAL A 202 12.19 -18.22 0.81
N TYR A 203 11.44 -17.18 0.45
CA TYR A 203 11.96 -15.88 0.04
C TYR A 203 11.38 -14.77 0.90
N ALA A 204 12.17 -13.74 1.21
CA ALA A 204 11.65 -12.58 1.94
C ALA A 204 12.31 -11.26 1.50
N GLY A 205 11.67 -10.14 1.84
CA GLY A 205 12.19 -8.81 1.51
C GLY A 205 11.98 -8.41 0.05
N GLY A 206 11.03 -9.03 -0.65
CA GLY A 206 10.57 -8.59 -1.96
C GLY A 206 9.51 -7.49 -1.86
N GLY A 207 9.32 -6.74 -2.93
CA GLY A 207 8.20 -5.80 -2.98
C GLY A 207 8.30 -4.75 -4.07
N MET A 208 7.18 -4.50 -4.73
CA MET A 208 7.05 -3.43 -5.73
C MET A 208 6.56 -2.10 -5.13
N GLY A 209 6.96 -1.00 -5.75
CA GLY A 209 6.62 0.39 -5.45
C GLY A 209 7.49 1.34 -6.28
N ALA A 210 7.63 2.59 -5.84
CA ALA A 210 8.52 3.55 -6.49
C ALA A 210 9.96 3.02 -6.56
N GLU A 211 10.42 2.47 -5.44
CA GLU A 211 11.62 1.64 -5.34
C GLU A 211 11.15 0.19 -5.20
N SER A 212 11.57 -0.68 -6.11
CA SER A 212 11.17 -2.08 -6.16
C SER A 212 12.36 -2.99 -5.96
N ARG A 213 12.15 -4.14 -5.31
CA ARG A 213 13.21 -5.10 -4.96
C ARG A 213 12.73 -6.53 -5.13
N VAL A 214 13.61 -7.40 -5.64
CA VAL A 214 13.43 -8.86 -5.62
C VAL A 214 13.89 -9.38 -4.26
N GLY A 215 13.09 -10.23 -3.63
CA GLY A 215 13.37 -10.80 -2.33
C GLY A 215 14.48 -11.85 -2.39
N ASP A 216 15.22 -11.98 -1.30
CA ASP A 216 16.31 -12.94 -1.21
C ASP A 216 15.78 -14.30 -0.79
N ARG A 217 16.42 -15.36 -1.27
CA ARG A 217 16.17 -16.72 -0.76
C ARG A 217 16.64 -16.78 0.68
N MET A 218 15.74 -17.02 1.62
CA MET A 218 16.01 -17.13 3.05
C MET A 218 16.33 -18.56 3.45
N GLU A 219 15.58 -19.52 2.91
CA GLU A 219 15.85 -20.95 3.10
C GLU A 219 15.71 -21.67 1.76
N GLU A 220 16.60 -22.63 1.52
CA GLU A 220 16.53 -23.45 0.31
C GLU A 220 15.39 -24.46 0.36
N TRP A 221 15.11 -24.97 1.56
CA TRP A 221 14.03 -25.90 1.80
C TRP A 221 13.62 -25.90 3.26
N VAL A 222 12.31 -25.84 3.51
CA VAL A 222 11.68 -26.05 4.81
C VAL A 222 10.54 -27.07 4.67
N PRO A 223 10.23 -27.87 5.69
CA PRO A 223 9.07 -28.76 5.67
C PRO A 223 7.78 -27.98 5.41
N ALA A 224 6.86 -28.56 4.63
CA ALA A 224 5.63 -27.86 4.23
C ALA A 224 4.74 -27.44 5.40
N GLY A 225 4.78 -28.17 6.53
CA GLY A 225 4.03 -27.85 7.75
C GLY A 225 4.47 -26.56 8.45
N GLU A 226 5.69 -26.05 8.19
CA GLU A 226 6.28 -24.90 8.89
C GLU A 226 5.81 -23.53 8.35
N VAL A 227 4.96 -23.51 7.32
CA VAL A 227 4.58 -22.26 6.63
C VAL A 227 3.92 -21.22 7.55
N ILE A 228 3.12 -21.65 8.53
CA ILE A 228 2.45 -20.74 9.48
C ILE A 228 3.48 -20.14 10.44
N ARG A 229 4.36 -20.99 10.98
CA ARG A 229 5.43 -20.58 11.89
C ARG A 229 6.39 -19.59 11.23
N ILE A 230 6.77 -19.83 9.98
CA ILE A 230 7.62 -18.94 9.20
C ILE A 230 6.90 -17.62 8.88
N ALA A 231 5.61 -17.67 8.49
CA ALA A 231 4.83 -16.46 8.26
C ALA A 231 4.72 -15.60 9.53
N GLU A 232 4.51 -16.22 10.70
CA GLU A 232 4.51 -15.53 11.99
C GLU A 232 5.88 -14.95 12.33
N ALA A 233 6.96 -15.71 12.17
CA ALA A 233 8.31 -15.24 12.45
C ALA A 233 8.69 -14.02 11.59
N VAL A 234 8.40 -14.06 10.29
CA VAL A 234 8.62 -12.92 9.39
C VAL A 234 7.72 -11.75 9.76
N ARG A 235 6.47 -11.99 10.18
CA ARG A 235 5.57 -10.94 10.69
C ARG A 235 6.13 -10.27 11.95
N ARG A 236 6.59 -11.03 12.95
CA ARG A 236 7.23 -10.50 14.18
C ARG A 236 8.48 -9.69 13.86
N LEU A 237 9.32 -10.20 12.97
CA LEU A 237 10.50 -9.47 12.50
C LEU A 237 10.12 -8.18 11.78
N PHE A 238 9.11 -8.22 10.92
CA PHE A 238 8.64 -7.02 10.25
C PHE A 238 8.10 -6.00 11.25
N ASP A 239 7.31 -6.44 12.23
CA ASP A 239 6.72 -5.61 13.27
C ASP A 239 7.77 -4.86 14.10
N ARG A 240 8.85 -5.58 14.48
CA ARG A 240 9.97 -5.09 15.28
C ARG A 240 10.97 -4.22 14.49
N LEU A 241 11.26 -4.58 13.24
CA LEU A 241 12.39 -4.01 12.47
C LEU A 241 11.97 -2.98 11.42
N GLY A 242 10.68 -2.92 11.10
CA GLY A 242 10.13 -2.02 10.08
C GLY A 242 10.01 -0.57 10.56
N ASP A 243 10.33 0.38 9.70
CA ASP A 243 10.22 1.81 10.01
C ASP A 243 8.74 2.23 10.09
N ARG A 244 8.33 2.86 11.21
CA ARG A 244 6.98 3.42 11.37
C ARG A 244 6.90 4.93 11.19
N ARG A 245 8.04 5.63 11.18
CA ARG A 245 8.15 7.08 11.01
C ARG A 245 8.19 7.45 9.52
N GLN A 246 9.12 6.88 8.77
CA GLN A 246 9.25 7.14 7.34
C GLN A 246 8.46 6.12 6.53
N ARG A 247 7.20 6.48 6.27
CA ARG A 247 6.27 5.67 5.49
C ARG A 247 6.82 5.16 4.13
N ARG A 248 7.69 5.93 3.46
CA ARG A 248 8.31 5.53 2.19
C ARG A 248 9.30 4.37 2.36
N LYS A 249 9.90 4.23 3.55
CA LYS A 249 10.87 3.20 3.94
C LYS A 249 10.28 2.12 4.87
N ALA A 250 8.97 2.13 5.09
CA ALA A 250 8.27 1.27 6.06
C ALA A 250 8.00 -0.18 5.60
N ARG A 251 8.39 -0.58 4.39
CA ARG A 251 8.16 -1.96 3.88
C ARG A 251 9.28 -2.90 4.32
N LEU A 252 8.96 -4.19 4.52
CA LEU A 252 9.92 -5.20 4.95
C LEU A 252 11.19 -5.23 4.09
N ARG A 253 11.07 -5.05 2.77
CA ARG A 253 12.23 -4.99 1.86
C ARG A 253 13.32 -4.01 2.30
N PHE A 254 12.96 -2.86 2.87
CA PHE A 254 13.93 -1.85 3.30
C PHE A 254 14.60 -2.24 4.63
N ALA A 255 13.87 -2.96 5.49
CA ALA A 255 14.47 -3.54 6.69
C ALA A 255 15.48 -4.64 6.30
N VAL A 256 15.11 -5.52 5.36
CA VAL A 256 16.02 -6.56 4.84
C VAL A 256 17.25 -5.94 4.16
N GLU A 257 17.05 -4.92 3.32
CA GLU A 257 18.14 -4.19 2.65
C GLU A 257 19.09 -3.53 3.64
N ARG A 258 18.55 -2.83 4.66
CA ARG A 258 19.35 -2.17 5.70
C ARG A 258 20.14 -3.15 6.57
N ILE A 259 19.57 -4.32 6.86
CA ILE A 259 20.19 -5.34 7.72
C ILE A 259 21.17 -6.22 6.93
N GLY A 260 20.91 -6.42 5.63
CA GLY A 260 21.59 -7.40 4.80
C GLY A 260 20.92 -8.78 4.86
N ALA A 261 20.90 -9.48 3.72
CA ALA A 261 20.19 -10.76 3.57
C ALA A 261 20.73 -11.86 4.51
N ASP A 262 22.05 -11.96 4.66
CA ASP A 262 22.69 -12.99 5.50
C ASP A 262 22.34 -12.80 6.98
N ALA A 263 22.44 -11.58 7.50
CA ALA A 263 22.07 -11.26 8.88
C ALA A 263 20.56 -11.45 9.12
N PHE A 264 19.71 -11.06 8.15
CA PHE A 264 18.28 -11.28 8.25
C PHE A 264 17.91 -12.78 8.27
N ARG A 265 18.61 -13.64 7.52
CA ARG A 265 18.45 -15.10 7.61
C ARG A 265 18.75 -15.63 9.01
N GLY A 266 19.82 -15.16 9.64
CA GLY A 266 20.16 -15.52 11.03
C GLY A 266 19.02 -15.17 11.98
N LEU A 267 18.54 -13.92 11.93
CA LEU A 267 17.40 -13.45 12.73
C LEU A 267 16.12 -14.24 12.47
N LEU A 268 15.86 -14.63 11.22
CA LEU A 268 14.70 -15.44 10.87
C LEU A 268 14.79 -16.83 11.50
N ARG A 269 15.93 -17.51 11.42
CA ARG A 269 16.12 -18.83 12.04
C ARG A 269 15.93 -18.77 13.55
N GLU A 270 16.51 -17.77 14.21
CA GLU A 270 16.33 -17.53 15.65
C GLU A 270 14.86 -17.27 16.00
N THR A 271 14.18 -16.42 15.22
CA THR A 271 12.77 -16.09 15.48
C THR A 271 11.86 -17.29 15.23
N VAL A 272 12.11 -18.09 14.19
CA VAL A 272 11.37 -19.34 13.95
C VAL A 272 11.54 -20.28 15.15
N GLN A 273 12.77 -20.48 15.64
CA GLN A 273 13.01 -21.31 16.82
C GLN A 273 12.28 -20.79 18.07
N ALA A 274 12.22 -19.46 18.24
CA ALA A 274 11.54 -18.82 19.37
C ALA A 274 10.01 -18.88 19.27
N VAL A 275 9.42 -19.00 18.08
CA VAL A 275 7.99 -19.28 17.93
C VAL A 275 7.76 -20.74 18.32
N THR A 276 7.08 -20.95 19.44
CA THR A 276 6.81 -22.28 19.99
C THR A 276 5.66 -22.98 19.25
N ALA A 277 5.61 -24.31 19.33
CA ALA A 277 4.54 -25.10 18.72
C ALA A 277 3.14 -24.77 19.30
N ASP A 278 3.08 -24.25 20.52
CA ASP A 278 1.83 -23.85 21.18
C ASP A 278 1.32 -22.48 20.70
N GLU A 279 2.19 -21.63 20.16
CA GLU A 279 1.82 -20.28 19.67
C GLU A 279 1.24 -20.29 18.25
N THR A 280 1.58 -21.28 17.43
CA THR A 280 1.12 -21.38 16.04
C THR A 280 0.60 -22.76 15.73
N PRO A 281 -0.58 -22.89 15.11
CA PRO A 281 -1.06 -24.19 14.65
C PRO A 281 -0.10 -24.78 13.61
N VAL A 282 0.02 -26.11 13.59
CA VAL A 282 0.76 -26.82 12.54
C VAL A 282 -0.15 -26.97 11.33
N CYS A 283 0.37 -26.72 10.12
CA CYS A 283 -0.36 -27.07 8.91
C CYS A 283 -0.23 -28.58 8.66
N GLU A 284 -1.30 -29.32 8.93
CA GLU A 284 -1.34 -30.79 8.77
C GLU A 284 -1.51 -31.24 7.31
N ALA A 285 -1.51 -30.32 6.35
CA ALA A 285 -1.69 -30.64 4.94
C ALA A 285 -0.55 -31.54 4.43
N GLN A 286 -0.92 -32.71 3.91
CA GLN A 286 -0.03 -33.64 3.24
C GLN A 286 -0.39 -33.69 1.75
N PRO A 287 0.13 -32.76 0.94
CA PRO A 287 -0.23 -32.70 -0.47
C PRO A 287 0.43 -33.87 -1.23
N ALA A 288 -0.29 -34.42 -2.20
CA ALA A 288 0.29 -35.42 -3.10
C ALA A 288 1.42 -34.78 -3.92
N ILE A 289 2.61 -35.39 -3.85
CA ILE A 289 3.73 -35.02 -4.71
C ILE A 289 3.41 -35.50 -6.12
N ALA A 290 3.61 -34.62 -7.08
CA ALA A 290 3.39 -34.92 -8.47
C ALA A 290 4.70 -34.98 -9.25
N GLU A 291 4.72 -35.85 -10.25
CA GLU A 291 5.75 -35.82 -11.28
C GLU A 291 5.64 -34.51 -12.05
N SER A 292 6.75 -33.77 -12.11
CA SER A 292 6.84 -32.53 -12.85
C SER A 292 8.20 -32.42 -13.53
N PRO A 293 8.28 -31.67 -14.64
CA PRO A 293 9.56 -31.34 -15.24
C PRO A 293 10.50 -30.65 -14.25
N ASP A 294 11.81 -30.89 -14.38
CA ASP A 294 12.82 -30.25 -13.53
C ASP A 294 12.99 -28.77 -13.85
N GLU A 295 12.90 -28.43 -15.14
CA GLU A 295 12.81 -27.05 -15.58
C GLU A 295 11.36 -26.69 -15.89
N PRO A 296 10.79 -25.68 -15.22
CA PRO A 296 9.47 -25.18 -15.56
C PRO A 296 9.47 -24.55 -16.96
N PRO A 297 8.29 -24.42 -17.61
CA PRO A 297 8.19 -23.71 -18.87
C PRO A 297 8.66 -22.25 -18.71
N ARG A 298 9.46 -21.77 -19.68
CA ARG A 298 9.96 -20.38 -19.73
C ARG A 298 8.82 -19.35 -19.76
N ASN A 299 7.72 -19.70 -20.44
CA ASN A 299 6.50 -18.93 -20.47
C ASN A 299 5.33 -19.80 -20.02
N PRO A 300 4.75 -19.58 -18.82
CA PRO A 300 3.58 -20.33 -18.37
C PRO A 300 2.37 -20.22 -19.30
N ARG A 301 2.23 -19.12 -20.07
CA ARG A 301 1.16 -18.98 -21.07
C ARG A 301 1.33 -19.92 -22.26
N ALA A 302 2.54 -20.43 -22.50
CA ALA A 302 2.79 -21.43 -23.55
C ALA A 302 2.21 -22.82 -23.21
N LEU A 303 1.79 -23.04 -21.96
CA LEU A 303 1.06 -24.25 -21.58
C LEU A 303 -0.41 -24.23 -22.06
N LEU A 304 -0.93 -23.08 -22.48
CA LEU A 304 -2.28 -22.96 -22.99
C LEU A 304 -2.34 -23.45 -24.44
N THR A 305 -3.32 -24.28 -24.72
CA THR A 305 -3.64 -24.75 -26.07
C THR A 305 -5.02 -24.26 -26.47
N GLN A 306 -5.24 -24.02 -27.76
CA GLN A 306 -6.56 -23.68 -28.28
C GLN A 306 -7.36 -24.96 -28.53
N VAL A 307 -8.53 -25.08 -27.91
CA VAL A 307 -9.49 -26.16 -28.12
C VAL A 307 -10.87 -25.53 -28.28
N GLU A 308 -11.58 -25.85 -29.37
CA GLU A 308 -12.87 -25.23 -29.69
C GLU A 308 -12.84 -23.69 -29.63
N GLY A 309 -11.72 -23.05 -30.00
CA GLY A 309 -11.59 -21.58 -29.94
C GLY A 309 -11.47 -20.98 -28.53
N LEU A 310 -11.32 -21.81 -27.49
CA LEU A 310 -10.97 -21.40 -26.13
C LEU A 310 -9.49 -21.68 -25.85
N ASP A 311 -8.81 -20.75 -25.18
CA ASP A 311 -7.55 -21.06 -24.52
C ASP A 311 -7.83 -21.97 -23.34
N VAL A 312 -7.21 -23.15 -23.31
CA VAL A 312 -7.34 -24.10 -22.20
C VAL A 312 -5.98 -24.61 -21.75
N LEU A 313 -5.84 -24.81 -20.45
CA LEU A 313 -4.78 -25.61 -19.86
C LEU A 313 -5.29 -27.04 -19.71
N ARG A 314 -4.61 -28.00 -20.34
CA ARG A 314 -4.82 -29.43 -20.01
C ARG A 314 -4.29 -29.68 -18.60
N GLN A 315 -5.20 -29.99 -17.68
CA GLN A 315 -4.84 -30.28 -16.29
C GLN A 315 -4.39 -31.73 -16.13
N ARG A 316 -3.79 -32.03 -14.98
CA ARG A 316 -3.31 -33.39 -14.66
C ARG A 316 -4.44 -34.41 -14.51
N GLN A 317 -5.62 -33.95 -14.13
CA GLN A 317 -6.78 -34.82 -13.94
C GLN A 317 -7.37 -35.18 -15.31
N PRO A 318 -7.41 -36.48 -15.69
CA PRO A 318 -7.87 -36.91 -17.01
C PRO A 318 -9.30 -36.45 -17.32
N GLY A 319 -9.55 -36.07 -18.57
CA GLY A 319 -10.87 -35.65 -19.08
C GLY A 319 -11.30 -34.24 -18.67
N TYR A 320 -10.48 -33.53 -17.90
CA TYR A 320 -10.74 -32.16 -17.48
C TYR A 320 -9.70 -31.18 -18.07
N VAL A 321 -10.13 -29.94 -18.23
CA VAL A 321 -9.30 -28.79 -18.58
C VAL A 321 -9.64 -27.58 -17.72
N ALA A 322 -8.75 -26.60 -17.71
CA ALA A 322 -9.01 -25.31 -17.10
C ALA A 322 -9.03 -24.20 -18.16
N ALA A 323 -10.07 -23.39 -18.14
CA ALA A 323 -10.36 -22.36 -19.13
C ALA A 323 -10.20 -20.96 -18.50
N PRO A 324 -9.09 -20.24 -18.76
CA PRO A 324 -8.95 -18.84 -18.41
C PRO A 324 -9.85 -17.96 -19.30
N PHE A 325 -10.44 -16.92 -18.72
CA PHE A 325 -11.23 -15.92 -19.44
C PHE A 325 -10.70 -14.53 -19.17
N HIS A 326 -10.63 -13.74 -20.23
CA HIS A 326 -10.20 -12.37 -20.15
C HIS A 326 -11.29 -11.48 -19.58
N LEU A 327 -10.91 -10.67 -18.59
CA LEU A 327 -11.70 -9.54 -18.15
C LEU A 327 -10.99 -8.27 -18.62
N PRO A 328 -11.57 -7.49 -19.54
CA PRO A 328 -11.00 -6.23 -19.98
C PRO A 328 -10.59 -5.35 -18.80
N LEU A 329 -9.28 -5.22 -18.58
CA LEU A 329 -8.67 -4.44 -17.49
C LEU A 329 -9.19 -4.82 -16.09
N GLY A 330 -9.55 -6.10 -15.90
CA GLY A 330 -10.06 -6.64 -14.64
C GLY A 330 -11.50 -6.25 -14.28
N GLN A 331 -12.22 -5.58 -15.19
CA GLN A 331 -13.57 -5.09 -14.93
C GLN A 331 -14.62 -6.15 -15.25
N ILE A 332 -15.63 -6.29 -14.38
CA ILE A 332 -16.76 -7.21 -14.59
C ILE A 332 -18.05 -6.62 -14.02
N SER A 333 -19.17 -6.71 -14.75
CA SER A 333 -20.46 -6.26 -14.23
C SER A 333 -21.01 -7.24 -13.19
N TRP A 334 -21.82 -6.75 -12.25
CA TRP A 334 -22.50 -7.64 -11.30
C TRP A 334 -23.44 -8.64 -12.02
N LYS A 335 -24.06 -8.24 -13.14
CA LYS A 335 -24.91 -9.13 -13.97
C LYS A 335 -24.11 -10.29 -14.54
N SER A 336 -22.95 -9.99 -15.12
CA SER A 336 -22.04 -11.00 -15.65
C SER A 336 -21.52 -11.91 -14.54
N LEU A 337 -21.24 -11.35 -13.36
CA LEU A 337 -20.79 -12.12 -12.20
C LEU A 337 -21.85 -13.13 -11.73
N THR A 338 -23.14 -12.76 -11.73
CA THR A 338 -24.24 -13.69 -11.44
C THR A 338 -24.23 -14.87 -12.42
N ALA A 339 -24.17 -14.60 -13.73
CA ALA A 339 -24.15 -15.65 -14.73
C ALA A 339 -22.89 -16.54 -14.63
N LEU A 340 -21.74 -15.96 -14.29
CA LEU A 340 -20.51 -16.72 -14.03
C LEU A 340 -20.62 -17.61 -12.78
N ALA A 341 -21.39 -17.22 -11.77
CA ALA A 341 -21.68 -18.09 -10.62
C ALA A 341 -22.45 -19.34 -11.07
N ASP A 342 -23.46 -19.18 -11.92
CA ASP A 342 -24.24 -20.29 -12.47
C ASP A 342 -23.39 -21.18 -13.40
N MET A 343 -22.48 -20.59 -14.17
CA MET A 343 -21.51 -21.35 -14.98
C MET A 343 -20.55 -22.13 -14.10
N ALA A 344 -20.08 -21.55 -12.99
CA ALA A 344 -19.21 -22.25 -12.06
C ALA A 344 -19.90 -23.49 -11.47
N GLU A 345 -21.17 -23.35 -11.07
CA GLU A 345 -21.97 -24.44 -10.51
C GLU A 345 -22.19 -25.59 -11.51
N ARG A 346 -22.37 -25.27 -12.81
CA ARG A 346 -22.68 -26.27 -13.85
C ARG A 346 -21.45 -26.90 -14.50
N TYR A 347 -20.46 -26.08 -14.87
CA TYR A 347 -19.36 -26.49 -15.74
C TYR A 347 -18.09 -26.84 -14.98
N SER A 348 -17.92 -26.42 -13.73
CA SER A 348 -16.76 -26.81 -12.92
C SER A 348 -17.12 -27.90 -11.93
N ALA A 349 -16.39 -29.02 -11.96
CA ALA A 349 -16.59 -30.09 -10.98
C ALA A 349 -16.32 -29.65 -9.53
N GLU A 350 -15.56 -28.57 -9.34
CA GLU A 350 -15.29 -27.98 -8.02
C GLU A 350 -16.20 -26.81 -7.66
N LYS A 351 -17.11 -26.40 -8.55
CA LYS A 351 -18.11 -25.33 -8.31
C LYS A 351 -17.49 -24.00 -7.89
N MET A 352 -16.31 -23.70 -8.43
CA MET A 352 -15.50 -22.53 -8.06
C MET A 352 -14.92 -21.85 -9.31
N LEU A 353 -14.66 -20.55 -9.17
CA LEU A 353 -13.78 -19.79 -10.05
C LEU A 353 -12.49 -19.43 -9.32
N ARG A 354 -11.46 -19.13 -10.11
CA ARG A 354 -10.22 -18.50 -9.63
C ARG A 354 -9.99 -17.14 -10.24
N THR A 355 -9.74 -16.14 -9.39
CA THR A 355 -9.17 -14.85 -9.80
C THR A 355 -7.65 -14.96 -9.93
N THR A 356 -7.05 -14.20 -10.85
CA THR A 356 -5.62 -14.28 -11.14
C THR A 356 -4.88 -12.95 -10.92
N GLN A 357 -3.56 -13.01 -10.78
CA GLN A 357 -2.66 -11.84 -10.69
C GLN A 357 -2.64 -11.00 -11.97
N ASP A 358 -3.17 -11.54 -13.07
CA ASP A 358 -3.32 -10.87 -14.37
C ASP A 358 -4.71 -10.22 -14.51
N GLN A 359 -5.50 -10.16 -13.42
CA GLN A 359 -6.86 -9.62 -13.40
C GLN A 359 -7.83 -10.41 -14.29
N LYS A 360 -7.61 -11.72 -14.42
CA LYS A 360 -8.45 -12.64 -15.19
C LYS A 360 -9.27 -13.54 -14.26
N LEU A 361 -10.20 -14.28 -14.85
CA LEU A 361 -10.88 -15.40 -14.21
C LEU A 361 -10.44 -16.72 -14.82
N LEU A 362 -10.59 -17.80 -14.08
CA LEU A 362 -10.23 -19.15 -14.47
C LEU A 362 -11.27 -20.12 -13.93
N LEU A 363 -11.89 -20.88 -14.83
CA LEU A 363 -12.73 -22.01 -14.47
C LEU A 363 -11.91 -23.29 -14.60
N ARG A 364 -11.86 -24.10 -13.54
CA ARG A 364 -11.06 -25.34 -13.50
C ARG A 364 -11.99 -26.54 -13.44
N PHE A 365 -11.45 -27.72 -13.75
CA PHE A 365 -12.23 -28.96 -13.77
C PHE A 365 -13.44 -28.87 -14.69
N VAL A 366 -13.26 -28.27 -15.87
CA VAL A 366 -14.24 -28.26 -16.96
C VAL A 366 -14.05 -29.53 -17.77
N ARG A 367 -15.12 -30.30 -18.02
CA ARG A 367 -15.02 -31.47 -18.91
C ARG A 367 -14.77 -31.01 -20.34
N GLU A 368 -13.90 -31.70 -21.07
CA GLU A 368 -13.60 -31.35 -22.46
C GLU A 368 -14.86 -31.32 -23.35
N ALA A 369 -15.82 -32.21 -23.09
CA ALA A 369 -17.10 -32.27 -23.82
C ALA A 369 -18.00 -31.04 -23.61
N ASP A 370 -17.78 -30.25 -22.55
CA ASP A 370 -18.60 -29.09 -22.22
C ASP A 370 -18.03 -27.77 -22.79
N LEU A 371 -16.88 -27.81 -23.47
CA LEU A 371 -16.15 -26.60 -23.89
C LEU A 371 -16.90 -25.73 -24.89
N ASP A 372 -17.59 -26.33 -25.86
CA ASP A 372 -18.35 -25.57 -26.87
C ASP A 372 -19.53 -24.82 -26.23
N ALA A 373 -20.29 -25.51 -25.36
CA ALA A 373 -21.38 -24.92 -24.61
C ALA A 373 -20.89 -23.80 -23.69
N LEU A 374 -19.79 -24.03 -22.95
CA LEU A 374 -19.16 -23.04 -22.10
C LEU A 374 -18.73 -21.80 -22.89
N ARG A 375 -18.08 -21.99 -24.05
CA ARG A 375 -17.68 -20.88 -24.94
C ARG A 375 -18.89 -20.05 -25.38
N GLY A 376 -19.96 -20.71 -25.83
CA GLY A 376 -21.18 -20.04 -26.29
C GLY A 376 -21.78 -19.14 -25.20
N GLU A 377 -21.85 -19.65 -23.98
CA GLU A 377 -22.36 -18.88 -22.84
C GLU A 377 -21.45 -17.73 -22.43
N ILE A 378 -20.14 -17.93 -22.41
CA ILE A 378 -19.18 -16.87 -22.09
C ILE A 378 -19.26 -15.75 -23.12
N ASN A 379 -19.34 -16.11 -24.41
CA ASN A 379 -19.55 -15.13 -25.47
C ASN A 379 -20.85 -14.34 -25.27
N SER A 380 -21.93 -14.99 -24.83
CA SER A 380 -23.20 -14.31 -24.55
C SER A 380 -23.13 -13.38 -23.33
N VAL A 381 -22.32 -13.70 -22.32
CA VAL A 381 -22.32 -12.99 -21.04
C VAL A 381 -21.25 -11.91 -20.95
N LEU A 382 -20.08 -12.15 -21.56
CA LEU A 382 -18.91 -11.28 -21.51
C LEU A 382 -18.54 -10.70 -22.88
N GLY A 383 -19.12 -11.22 -23.97
CA GLY A 383 -18.76 -10.87 -25.34
C GLY A 383 -17.64 -11.76 -25.90
N PRO A 384 -17.45 -11.77 -27.24
CA PRO A 384 -16.47 -12.62 -27.92
C PRO A 384 -15.01 -12.32 -27.53
N ASP A 385 -14.73 -11.08 -27.12
CA ASP A 385 -13.39 -10.65 -26.68
C ASP A 385 -13.01 -11.15 -25.28
N ALA A 386 -13.88 -11.91 -24.61
CA ALA A 386 -13.53 -12.59 -23.36
C ALA A 386 -12.71 -13.87 -23.61
N VAL A 387 -12.77 -14.42 -24.83
CA VAL A 387 -12.13 -15.70 -25.19
C VAL A 387 -11.27 -15.59 -26.45
N ARG A 388 -11.55 -14.65 -27.35
CA ARG A 388 -10.72 -14.38 -28.53
C ARG A 388 -9.50 -13.56 -28.14
N GLN A 389 -8.29 -13.99 -28.54
CA GLN A 389 -7.07 -13.19 -28.34
C GLN A 389 -7.17 -11.82 -29.05
N THR A 390 -7.26 -10.76 -28.25
CA THR A 390 -7.14 -9.35 -28.68
C THR A 390 -5.89 -8.72 -28.09
N ALA A 391 -5.49 -7.54 -28.57
CA ALA A 391 -4.36 -6.80 -28.01
C ALA A 391 -4.57 -6.47 -26.53
N LEU A 392 -5.82 -6.23 -26.11
CA LEU A 392 -6.15 -5.91 -24.72
C LEU A 392 -5.81 -7.05 -23.74
N HIS A 393 -5.79 -8.31 -24.21
CA HIS A 393 -5.43 -9.48 -23.38
C HIS A 393 -3.99 -9.43 -22.85
N SER A 394 -3.13 -8.66 -23.51
CA SER A 394 -1.74 -8.45 -23.14
C SER A 394 -1.59 -7.39 -22.05
N PHE A 395 -2.67 -6.68 -21.65
CA PHE A 395 -2.61 -5.61 -20.67
C PHE A 395 -3.09 -6.04 -19.28
N THR A 396 -2.41 -5.55 -18.26
CA THR A 396 -2.93 -5.45 -16.89
C THR A 396 -2.80 -3.99 -16.46
N ALA A 397 -3.86 -3.43 -15.91
CA ALA A 397 -3.90 -2.02 -15.53
C ALA A 397 -4.34 -1.81 -14.09
N CYS A 398 -3.69 -0.89 -13.38
CA CYS A 398 -4.30 -0.40 -12.15
C CYS A 398 -5.53 0.46 -12.45
N THR A 399 -6.39 0.67 -11.46
CA THR A 399 -7.61 1.49 -11.59
C THR A 399 -7.34 2.93 -12.06
N GLY A 400 -6.13 3.46 -11.81
CA GLY A 400 -5.70 4.75 -12.35
C GLY A 400 -6.39 5.96 -11.71
N ALA A 401 -6.07 7.14 -12.24
CA ALA A 401 -6.52 8.43 -11.70
C ALA A 401 -8.03 8.68 -11.78
N ALA A 402 -8.80 7.84 -12.50
CA ALA A 402 -10.27 7.96 -12.55
C ALA A 402 -10.89 7.74 -11.16
N ILE A 403 -10.39 6.76 -10.41
CA ILE A 403 -10.92 6.35 -9.10
C ILE A 403 -9.88 6.54 -7.99
N CYS A 404 -8.59 6.38 -8.28
CA CYS A 404 -7.55 6.39 -7.27
C CYS A 404 -7.12 7.82 -6.90
N ARG A 405 -7.18 8.17 -5.60
CA ARG A 405 -6.66 9.43 -5.05
C ARG A 405 -5.19 9.70 -5.41
N LEU A 406 -4.37 8.63 -5.48
CA LEU A 406 -2.93 8.70 -5.76
C LEU A 406 -2.58 8.70 -7.25
N GLY A 407 -3.51 8.35 -8.14
CA GLY A 407 -3.23 8.22 -9.56
C GLY A 407 -2.78 9.56 -10.16
N LEU A 408 -1.73 9.53 -10.97
CA LEU A 408 -1.31 10.69 -11.77
C LEU A 408 -2.04 10.64 -13.12
N CYS A 409 -1.95 9.51 -13.82
CA CYS A 409 -2.52 9.33 -15.15
C CYS A 409 -3.65 8.29 -15.18
N LEU A 410 -4.46 8.35 -16.24
CA LEU A 410 -5.58 7.46 -16.55
C LEU A 410 -5.09 6.16 -17.20
N SER A 411 -4.53 5.27 -16.39
CA SER A 411 -3.90 4.04 -16.89
C SER A 411 -4.81 3.10 -17.67
N GLN A 412 -6.10 3.00 -17.30
CA GLN A 412 -7.04 2.14 -18.03
C GLN A 412 -7.36 2.71 -19.42
N ASN A 413 -7.56 4.03 -19.52
CA ASN A 413 -7.81 4.71 -20.79
C ASN A 413 -6.60 4.65 -21.72
N ALA A 414 -5.39 4.87 -21.18
CA ALA A 414 -4.16 4.69 -21.95
C ALA A 414 -3.99 3.24 -22.43
N ALA A 415 -4.33 2.23 -21.61
CA ALA A 415 -4.30 0.83 -22.02
C ALA A 415 -5.24 0.56 -23.22
N LEU A 416 -6.46 1.10 -23.17
CA LEU A 416 -7.44 0.97 -24.26
C LEU A 416 -6.94 1.62 -25.55
N ALA A 417 -6.42 2.85 -25.47
CA ALA A 417 -5.87 3.56 -26.64
C ALA A 417 -4.68 2.81 -27.26
N CYS A 418 -3.81 2.24 -26.42
CA CYS A 418 -2.70 1.43 -26.87
C CYS A 418 -3.18 0.11 -27.51
N ALA A 419 -4.12 -0.60 -26.88
CA ALA A 419 -4.66 -1.83 -27.43
C ALA A 419 -5.32 -1.60 -28.80
N ASP A 420 -6.11 -0.52 -28.96
CA ASP A 420 -6.70 -0.12 -30.23
C ASP A 420 -5.63 0.16 -31.31
N ALA A 421 -4.54 0.84 -30.95
CA ALA A 421 -3.43 1.08 -31.88
C ALA A 421 -2.71 -0.22 -32.29
N LEU A 422 -2.56 -1.20 -31.38
CA LEU A 422 -1.99 -2.50 -31.70
C LEU A 422 -2.91 -3.34 -32.61
N GLU A 423 -4.22 -3.29 -32.40
CA GLU A 423 -5.21 -3.93 -33.28
C GLU A 423 -5.16 -3.31 -34.70
N LYS A 424 -5.16 -1.98 -34.80
CA LYS A 424 -5.04 -1.25 -36.09
C LYS A 424 -3.74 -1.54 -36.81
N ALA A 425 -2.66 -1.77 -36.06
CA ALA A 425 -1.36 -2.16 -36.61
C ALA A 425 -1.28 -3.64 -37.01
N SER A 426 -2.35 -4.42 -36.82
CA SER A 426 -2.42 -5.84 -37.18
C SER A 426 -1.29 -6.67 -36.55
N ILE A 427 -1.02 -6.45 -35.26
CA ILE A 427 -0.05 -7.26 -34.53
C ILE A 427 -0.55 -8.70 -34.43
N GLU A 428 0.31 -9.64 -34.80
CA GLU A 428 -0.01 -11.06 -34.87
C GLU A 428 -0.43 -11.60 -33.48
N PRO A 429 -1.47 -12.46 -33.41
CA PRO A 429 -1.91 -13.04 -32.15
C PRO A 429 -0.79 -13.76 -31.38
N SER A 430 0.15 -14.38 -32.08
CA SER A 430 1.30 -15.07 -31.48
C SER A 430 2.32 -14.09 -30.86
N ALA A 431 2.45 -12.86 -31.37
CA ALA A 431 3.27 -11.81 -30.76
C ALA A 431 2.56 -11.22 -29.54
N LEU A 432 1.25 -10.99 -29.62
CA LEU A 432 0.43 -10.53 -28.49
C LEU A 432 0.47 -11.52 -27.31
N ARG A 433 0.36 -12.83 -27.58
CA ARG A 433 0.44 -13.90 -26.56
C ARG A 433 1.78 -13.95 -25.83
N ALA A 434 2.86 -13.61 -26.52
CA ALA A 434 4.21 -13.53 -25.95
C ALA A 434 4.45 -12.24 -25.15
N MET A 435 3.49 -11.30 -25.16
CA MET A 435 3.63 -9.99 -24.53
C MET A 435 2.85 -9.88 -23.21
N ASP A 436 3.45 -9.17 -22.26
CA ASP A 436 2.82 -8.84 -20.99
C ASP A 436 3.08 -7.37 -20.63
N ILE A 437 2.10 -6.52 -20.91
CA ILE A 437 2.13 -5.07 -20.76
C ILE A 437 1.44 -4.69 -19.45
N ARG A 438 2.16 -3.99 -18.58
CA ARG A 438 1.69 -3.68 -17.22
C ARG A 438 1.65 -2.17 -17.02
N ILE A 439 0.47 -1.56 -16.98
CA ILE A 439 0.28 -0.11 -16.95
C ILE A 439 -0.29 0.41 -15.62
N ASN A 440 0.31 1.48 -15.12
CA ASN A 440 0.00 2.07 -13.83
C ASN A 440 -0.16 3.58 -13.94
N GLY A 441 -1.13 4.16 -13.24
CA GLY A 441 -1.28 5.61 -13.21
C GLY A 441 -0.25 6.33 -12.34
N CYS A 442 0.58 5.61 -11.57
CA CYS A 442 1.61 6.20 -10.70
C CYS A 442 2.71 5.16 -10.34
N PRO A 443 3.81 5.56 -9.69
CA PRO A 443 4.93 4.68 -9.35
C PRO A 443 4.62 3.57 -8.32
N ASN A 444 3.41 3.51 -7.73
CA ASN A 444 3.10 2.55 -6.66
C ASN A 444 2.96 1.08 -7.11
N ALA A 445 3.00 0.82 -8.43
CA ALA A 445 3.04 -0.51 -9.03
C ALA A 445 1.85 -1.44 -8.65
N CYS A 446 0.63 -0.90 -8.53
CA CYS A 446 -0.56 -1.71 -8.22
C CYS A 446 -0.87 -2.75 -9.32
N GLY A 447 -0.64 -2.40 -10.59
CA GLY A 447 -0.70 -3.28 -11.76
C GLY A 447 0.62 -3.98 -12.08
N HIS A 448 1.59 -3.99 -11.16
CA HIS A 448 2.85 -4.73 -11.27
C HIS A 448 3.74 -4.37 -12.49
N HIS A 449 3.88 -3.08 -12.84
CA HIS A 449 4.77 -2.66 -13.96
C HIS A 449 6.22 -3.14 -13.89
N PRO A 450 6.90 -3.27 -12.72
CA PRO A 450 8.30 -3.65 -12.70
C PRO A 450 8.59 -5.07 -13.22
N ILE A 451 7.58 -5.93 -13.34
CA ILE A 451 7.74 -7.31 -13.82
C ILE A 451 7.15 -7.53 -15.22
N GLY A 452 6.54 -6.51 -15.82
CA GLY A 452 5.99 -6.59 -17.18
C GLY A 452 7.11 -6.70 -18.20
N ALA A 453 6.86 -7.41 -19.31
CA ALA A 453 7.73 -7.36 -20.47
C ALA A 453 7.91 -5.90 -20.94
N ILE A 454 6.78 -5.17 -20.94
CA ILE A 454 6.75 -3.71 -21.01
C ILE A 454 6.02 -3.19 -19.77
N GLY A 455 6.76 -2.51 -18.90
CA GLY A 455 6.23 -1.82 -17.72
C GLY A 455 5.95 -0.36 -18.03
N LEU A 456 4.80 0.16 -17.58
CA LEU A 456 4.41 1.55 -17.77
C LEU A 456 3.94 2.13 -16.45
N PHE A 457 4.44 3.31 -16.07
CA PHE A 457 3.84 4.06 -14.96
C PHE A 457 3.76 5.57 -15.20
N GLY A 458 2.65 6.15 -14.75
CA GLY A 458 2.34 7.57 -14.91
C GLY A 458 3.37 8.48 -14.27
N ALA A 459 3.73 9.52 -15.00
CA ALA A 459 4.66 10.57 -14.69
C ALA A 459 4.16 11.88 -15.31
N THR A 460 4.91 12.95 -15.13
CA THR A 460 4.60 14.26 -15.70
C THR A 460 5.82 14.79 -16.43
N GLN A 461 5.61 15.39 -17.59
CA GLN A 461 6.60 16.17 -18.32
C GLN A 461 6.18 17.63 -18.30
N ARG A 462 7.13 18.55 -18.40
CA ARG A 462 6.86 20.00 -18.45
C ARG A 462 7.31 20.53 -19.80
N VAL A 463 6.45 21.30 -20.45
CA VAL A 463 6.74 21.99 -21.71
C VAL A 463 6.29 23.43 -21.53
N GLY A 464 7.26 24.35 -21.46
CA GLY A 464 7.01 25.71 -20.98
C GLY A 464 6.42 25.70 -19.56
N GLU A 465 5.33 26.43 -19.37
CA GLU A 465 4.61 26.50 -18.08
C GLU A 465 3.56 25.40 -17.89
N ARG A 466 3.31 24.57 -18.92
CA ARG A 466 2.24 23.56 -18.91
C ARG A 466 2.76 22.18 -18.56
N LEU A 467 1.90 21.38 -17.93
CA LEU A 467 2.16 19.98 -17.62
C LEU A 467 1.58 19.08 -18.71
N VAL A 468 2.35 18.06 -19.07
CA VAL A 468 1.99 17.01 -20.02
C VAL A 468 1.91 15.68 -19.26
N PRO A 469 0.79 14.94 -19.35
CA PRO A 469 0.72 13.58 -18.81
C PRO A 469 1.68 12.68 -19.59
N ALA A 470 2.48 11.90 -18.89
CA ALA A 470 3.48 11.02 -19.51
C ALA A 470 3.56 9.68 -18.79
N TYR A 471 4.22 8.71 -19.39
CA TYR A 471 4.51 7.41 -18.80
C TYR A 471 6.00 7.12 -18.90
N ARG A 472 6.60 6.68 -17.80
CA ARG A 472 7.91 6.04 -17.85
C ARG A 472 7.74 4.62 -18.37
N VAL A 473 8.59 4.25 -19.32
CA VAL A 473 8.62 2.93 -19.95
C VAL A 473 9.75 2.12 -19.32
N LEU A 474 9.45 0.91 -18.85
CA LEU A 474 10.40 -0.04 -18.29
C LEU A 474 10.48 -1.27 -19.16
N LEU A 475 11.68 -1.76 -19.40
CA LEU A 475 11.95 -2.93 -20.24
C LEU A 475 12.96 -3.87 -19.56
N GLY A 476 13.02 -5.11 -20.02
CA GLY A 476 14.03 -6.08 -19.59
C GLY A 476 13.68 -6.90 -18.35
N ALA A 477 12.43 -6.86 -17.89
CA ALA A 477 11.99 -7.70 -16.78
C ALA A 477 11.98 -9.19 -17.16
N ARG A 478 12.28 -10.05 -16.18
CA ARG A 478 12.21 -11.52 -16.28
C ARG A 478 11.53 -12.12 -15.04
N ARG A 479 10.89 -13.27 -15.22
CA ARG A 479 10.21 -14.03 -14.15
C ARG A 479 10.72 -15.47 -14.11
N GLY A 480 10.68 -16.05 -12.92
CA GLY A 480 11.12 -17.41 -12.64
C GLY A 480 12.20 -17.42 -11.56
N GLU A 481 12.19 -18.45 -10.71
CA GLU A 481 13.00 -18.54 -9.49
C GLU A 481 14.50 -18.23 -9.70
N ALA A 482 15.09 -18.68 -10.80
CA ALA A 482 16.51 -18.51 -11.08
C ALA A 482 16.88 -17.18 -11.78
N GLN A 483 15.91 -16.48 -12.36
CA GLN A 483 16.16 -15.39 -13.33
C GLN A 483 15.29 -14.16 -13.10
N THR A 484 14.65 -14.05 -11.94
CA THR A 484 13.74 -12.93 -11.68
C THR A 484 14.52 -11.62 -11.66
N ARG A 485 14.16 -10.72 -12.58
CA ARG A 485 14.78 -9.41 -12.77
C ARG A 485 13.69 -8.38 -13.02
N LEU A 486 13.82 -7.21 -12.41
CA LEU A 486 12.89 -6.12 -12.62
C LEU A 486 13.27 -5.34 -13.88
N GLY A 487 12.28 -4.74 -14.53
CA GLY A 487 12.52 -3.87 -15.68
C GLY A 487 13.19 -2.56 -15.26
N GLU A 488 13.98 -2.01 -16.16
CA GLU A 488 14.72 -0.76 -16.01
C GLU A 488 14.11 0.34 -16.87
N ILE A 489 14.20 1.60 -16.43
CA ILE A 489 13.61 2.73 -17.15
C ILE A 489 14.34 2.92 -18.49
N ALA A 490 13.62 2.72 -19.58
CA ALA A 490 14.11 2.93 -20.94
C ALA A 490 13.84 4.36 -21.44
N GLY A 491 12.79 5.02 -20.94
CA GLY A 491 12.46 6.39 -21.37
C GLY A 491 11.18 6.94 -20.75
N ILE A 492 10.82 8.17 -21.13
CA ILE A 492 9.56 8.83 -20.77
C ILE A 492 8.82 9.25 -22.03
N VAL A 493 7.56 8.85 -22.16
CA VAL A 493 6.74 9.07 -23.36
C VAL A 493 5.47 9.82 -22.96
N PRO A 494 5.13 10.96 -23.59
CA PRO A 494 3.84 11.61 -23.40
C PRO A 494 2.68 10.64 -23.62
N ALA A 495 1.61 10.76 -22.83
CA ALA A 495 0.49 9.82 -22.85
C ALA A 495 -0.10 9.67 -24.26
N ARG A 496 -0.23 10.76 -25.03
CA ARG A 496 -0.74 10.75 -26.42
C ARG A 496 0.20 10.08 -27.43
N ALA A 497 1.50 10.07 -27.18
CA ALA A 497 2.47 9.35 -28.01
C ALA A 497 2.63 7.88 -27.61
N LEU A 498 2.06 7.45 -26.49
CA LEU A 498 2.21 6.10 -25.97
C LEU A 498 1.68 5.00 -26.93
N PRO A 499 0.52 5.16 -27.61
CA PRO A 499 0.05 4.17 -28.57
C PRO A 499 1.03 3.95 -29.72
N SER A 500 1.56 5.02 -30.32
CA SER A 500 2.52 4.90 -31.43
C SER A 500 3.86 4.32 -30.97
N ALA A 501 4.35 4.69 -29.79
CA ALA A 501 5.57 4.13 -29.19
C ALA A 501 5.43 2.61 -28.95
N LEU A 502 4.30 2.16 -28.38
CA LEU A 502 4.06 0.73 -28.16
C LEU A 502 3.90 -0.03 -29.48
N THR A 503 3.21 0.54 -30.48
CA THR A 503 3.13 -0.06 -31.82
C THR A 503 4.52 -0.25 -32.42
N GLY A 504 5.41 0.75 -32.31
CA GLY A 504 6.80 0.63 -32.77
C GLY A 504 7.57 -0.50 -32.08
N LEU A 505 7.49 -0.58 -30.75
CA LEU A 505 8.11 -1.67 -29.97
C LEU A 505 7.56 -3.05 -30.35
N MET A 506 6.24 -3.16 -30.54
CA MET A 506 5.58 -4.42 -30.87
C MET A 506 5.90 -4.88 -32.29
N LEU A 507 5.96 -3.98 -33.27
CA LEU A 507 6.36 -4.30 -34.64
C LEU A 507 7.84 -4.71 -34.70
N ASP A 508 8.72 -4.02 -33.98
CA ASP A 508 10.14 -4.39 -33.88
C ASP A 508 10.30 -5.80 -33.27
N PHE A 509 9.58 -6.10 -32.19
CA PHE A 509 9.56 -7.45 -31.62
C PHE A 509 9.01 -8.49 -32.59
N GLN A 510 7.85 -8.24 -33.21
CA GLN A 510 7.21 -9.19 -34.12
C GLN A 510 8.09 -9.54 -35.32
N THR A 511 8.72 -8.53 -35.93
CA THR A 511 9.58 -8.71 -37.10
C THR A 511 10.96 -9.25 -36.74
N GLY A 512 11.47 -8.90 -35.56
CA GLY A 512 12.81 -9.24 -35.13
C GLY A 512 12.94 -10.53 -34.30
N ARG A 513 11.85 -11.07 -33.74
CA ARG A 513 11.88 -12.26 -32.88
C ARG A 513 12.18 -13.53 -33.66
N LYS A 514 12.85 -14.49 -33.02
CA LYS A 514 13.18 -15.80 -33.60
C LYS A 514 12.31 -16.89 -32.98
N ASN A 515 11.66 -17.73 -33.80
CA ASN A 515 10.83 -18.85 -33.31
C ASN A 515 9.87 -18.38 -32.18
N ASP A 516 9.88 -19.09 -31.04
CA ASP A 516 9.09 -18.79 -29.84
C ASP A 516 9.84 -17.91 -28.81
N GLU A 517 10.79 -17.08 -29.26
CA GLU A 517 11.54 -16.16 -28.41
C GLU A 517 10.59 -15.26 -27.60
N THR A 518 10.79 -15.24 -26.27
CA THR A 518 10.03 -14.35 -25.39
C THR A 518 10.51 -12.91 -25.58
N PHE A 519 9.70 -11.92 -25.20
CA PHE A 519 10.16 -10.52 -25.25
C PHE A 519 11.40 -10.27 -24.39
N ALA A 520 11.55 -10.99 -23.27
CA ALA A 520 12.72 -10.87 -22.42
C ALA A 520 14.00 -11.41 -23.11
N ASP A 521 13.89 -12.52 -23.84
CA ASP A 521 14.99 -13.08 -24.64
C ASP A 521 15.36 -12.13 -25.79
N TYR A 522 14.35 -11.59 -26.47
CA TYR A 522 14.52 -10.58 -27.50
C TYR A 522 15.22 -9.33 -26.96
N PHE A 523 14.80 -8.86 -25.78
CA PHE A 523 15.39 -7.71 -25.11
C PHE A 523 16.87 -7.94 -24.78
N ASP A 524 17.21 -9.09 -24.18
CA ASP A 524 18.60 -9.41 -23.84
C ASP A 524 19.50 -9.51 -25.07
N ARG A 525 18.95 -9.99 -26.21
CA ARG A 525 19.69 -10.07 -27.47
C ARG A 525 19.92 -8.70 -28.13
N LYS A 526 18.94 -7.80 -28.05
CA LYS A 526 19.00 -6.48 -28.68
C LYS A 526 19.68 -5.42 -27.81
N GLY A 527 19.58 -5.56 -26.50
CA GLY A 527 20.12 -4.63 -25.51
C GLY A 527 19.29 -3.35 -25.35
N MET A 528 19.44 -2.68 -24.21
CA MET A 528 18.68 -1.48 -23.84
C MET A 528 18.78 -0.35 -24.88
N GLY A 529 19.99 -0.10 -25.41
CA GLY A 529 20.24 0.99 -26.36
C GLY A 529 19.38 0.91 -27.63
N HIS A 530 19.10 -0.30 -28.15
CA HIS A 530 18.20 -0.49 -29.29
C HIS A 530 16.80 0.04 -29.01
N PHE A 531 16.25 -0.24 -27.83
CA PHE A 531 14.90 0.19 -27.46
C PHE A 531 14.84 1.67 -27.09
N GLN A 532 15.91 2.24 -26.53
CA GLN A 532 16.01 3.67 -26.26
C GLN A 532 15.90 4.47 -27.57
N ILE A 533 16.62 4.05 -28.62
CA ILE A 533 16.54 4.67 -29.96
C ILE A 533 15.11 4.59 -30.54
N LEU A 534 14.41 3.47 -30.34
CA LEU A 534 13.01 3.35 -30.76
C LEU A 534 12.10 4.33 -30.02
N LEU A 535 12.32 4.51 -28.71
CA LEU A 535 11.51 5.38 -27.87
C LEU A 535 11.79 6.87 -28.08
N GLU A 536 13.03 7.27 -28.39
CA GLU A 536 13.46 8.67 -28.59
C GLU A 536 12.56 9.43 -29.58
N ARG A 537 12.03 8.76 -30.60
CA ARG A 537 11.11 9.35 -31.59
C ARG A 537 9.77 9.79 -31.01
N HIS A 538 9.47 9.36 -29.79
CA HIS A 538 8.19 9.56 -29.10
C HIS A 538 8.34 10.32 -27.77
N THR A 539 9.53 10.76 -27.37
CA THR A 539 9.76 11.39 -26.05
C THR A 539 9.37 12.87 -26.00
N THR A 540 9.25 13.52 -27.16
CA THR A 540 9.02 14.96 -27.25
C THR A 540 7.54 15.25 -27.45
N ALA A 541 6.97 16.12 -26.60
CA ALA A 541 5.65 16.67 -26.82
C ALA A 541 5.74 17.97 -27.65
N PRO A 542 4.85 18.19 -28.63
CA PRO A 542 4.77 19.44 -29.37
C PRO A 542 4.36 20.62 -28.48
N SER A 543 4.47 21.84 -29.01
CA SER A 543 3.99 23.03 -28.30
C SER A 543 2.46 22.96 -28.13
N TYR A 544 1.93 23.66 -27.11
CA TYR A 544 0.48 23.71 -26.91
C TYR A 544 -0.27 24.32 -28.11
N ALA A 545 0.37 25.22 -28.86
CA ALA A 545 -0.23 25.82 -30.04
C ALA A 545 -0.33 24.83 -31.21
N ASP A 546 0.66 23.93 -31.35
CA ASP A 546 0.70 22.95 -32.44
C ASP A 546 -0.25 21.77 -32.19
N ASP A 547 -0.28 21.24 -30.96
CA ASP A 547 -1.19 20.15 -30.59
C ASP A 547 -1.57 20.21 -29.09
N PRO A 548 -2.71 20.86 -28.76
CA PRO A 548 -3.23 20.89 -27.40
C PRO A 548 -3.56 19.51 -26.82
N ALA A 549 -3.81 18.49 -27.65
CA ALA A 549 -4.25 17.18 -27.16
C ALA A 549 -3.17 16.47 -26.33
N PHE A 550 -1.88 16.75 -26.58
CA PHE A 550 -0.77 16.23 -25.78
C PHE A 550 -0.83 16.66 -24.32
N TYR A 551 -1.49 17.78 -24.02
CA TYR A 551 -1.64 18.31 -22.68
C TYR A 551 -2.88 17.76 -21.98
N ARG A 552 -3.58 16.79 -22.58
CA ARG A 552 -4.79 16.14 -22.05
C ARG A 552 -4.57 14.64 -21.99
N ASP A 553 -4.93 14.05 -20.85
CA ASP A 553 -4.82 12.59 -20.70
C ASP A 553 -5.89 11.86 -21.55
N TRP A 554 -5.70 10.57 -21.79
CA TRP A 554 -6.65 9.76 -22.57
C TRP A 554 -8.01 9.69 -21.87
N GLY A 555 -9.07 10.04 -22.59
CA GLY A 555 -10.44 10.05 -22.06
C GLY A 555 -10.81 11.30 -21.27
N LYS A 556 -10.03 12.39 -21.41
CA LYS A 556 -10.33 13.71 -20.85
C LYS A 556 -10.20 14.80 -21.91
N ASP A 557 -11.09 15.79 -21.79
CA ASP A 557 -11.10 16.99 -22.64
C ASP A 557 -10.48 18.21 -21.94
N GLU A 558 -10.28 18.11 -20.62
CA GLU A 558 -9.62 19.11 -19.80
C GLU A 558 -8.10 18.98 -19.85
N ASP A 559 -7.40 20.11 -19.75
CA ASP A 559 -5.95 20.15 -19.64
C ASP A 559 -5.50 19.42 -18.36
N PHE A 560 -4.40 18.68 -18.50
CA PHE A 560 -3.86 17.85 -17.45
C PHE A 560 -3.40 18.70 -16.26
N SER A 561 -3.91 18.31 -15.09
CA SER A 561 -3.59 18.96 -13.83
C SER A 561 -3.37 17.91 -12.76
N LEU A 562 -2.57 18.28 -11.76
CA LEU A 562 -2.43 17.52 -10.52
C LEU A 562 -3.51 17.88 -9.49
N ALA A 563 -4.38 18.83 -9.80
CA ALA A 563 -5.54 19.18 -8.99
C ALA A 563 -6.48 17.96 -8.81
N GLY A 564 -7.08 17.83 -7.63
CA GLY A 564 -7.92 16.67 -7.27
C GLY A 564 -7.12 15.41 -6.88
N ARG A 565 -5.78 15.46 -6.91
CA ARG A 565 -4.95 14.42 -6.29
C ARG A 565 -5.01 14.57 -4.77
N GLY A 566 -5.51 13.54 -4.10
CA GLY A 566 -5.60 13.48 -2.64
C GLY A 566 -4.44 12.72 -2.00
N ALA A 567 -4.34 12.81 -0.68
CA ALA A 567 -3.44 11.96 0.10
C ALA A 567 -3.78 10.47 -0.09
N GLY A 568 -2.77 9.62 0.01
CA GLY A 568 -2.98 8.18 -0.09
C GLY A 568 -3.73 7.64 1.13
N GLU A 569 -4.80 6.91 0.89
CA GLU A 569 -5.62 6.29 1.93
C GLU A 569 -4.89 5.23 2.76
N CYS A 570 -4.04 4.43 2.11
CA CYS A 570 -3.40 3.32 2.80
C CYS A 570 -2.58 3.86 3.98
N GLY A 571 -2.70 3.32 5.18
CA GLY A 571 -1.74 3.54 6.27
C GLY A 571 -1.80 4.92 6.92
N ALA A 572 -2.99 5.33 7.36
CA ALA A 572 -3.07 6.10 8.59
C ALA A 572 -2.45 5.26 9.70
N GLY A 573 -1.22 5.61 10.09
CA GLY A 573 -0.51 4.95 11.17
C GLY A 573 -0.83 5.61 12.50
N VAL A 574 -0.43 4.96 13.59
CA VAL A 574 -0.52 5.50 14.97
C VAL A 574 0.02 6.94 15.05
N PHE A 575 1.11 7.23 14.36
CA PHE A 575 1.70 8.58 14.26
C PHE A 575 0.79 9.63 13.61
N GLU A 576 -0.02 9.28 12.60
CA GLU A 576 -0.96 10.24 11.99
C GLU A 576 -2.08 10.60 12.98
N VAL A 577 -2.56 9.63 13.77
CA VAL A 577 -3.58 9.86 14.80
C VAL A 577 -3.03 10.71 15.93
N ILE A 578 -1.82 10.39 16.43
CA ILE A 578 -1.15 11.18 17.46
C ILE A 578 -0.95 12.62 16.99
N ALA A 579 -0.41 12.82 15.78
CA ALA A 579 -0.13 14.15 15.25
C ALA A 579 -1.41 14.99 15.09
N GLU A 580 -2.54 14.38 14.75
CA GLU A 580 -3.82 15.09 14.67
C GLU A 580 -4.38 15.45 16.05
N ASP A 581 -4.33 14.54 17.02
CA ASP A 581 -4.74 14.85 18.39
C ASP A 581 -3.88 15.99 18.98
N LEU A 582 -2.57 16.00 18.71
CA LEU A 582 -1.67 17.09 19.08
C LEU A 582 -2.02 18.40 18.37
N ALA A 583 -2.27 18.35 17.06
CA ALA A 583 -2.66 19.54 16.30
C ALA A 583 -4.03 20.08 16.75
N ALA A 584 -4.99 19.21 17.05
CA ALA A 584 -6.31 19.58 17.58
C ALA A 584 -6.19 20.18 18.99
N ALA A 585 -5.32 19.63 19.83
CA ALA A 585 -5.01 20.20 21.14
C ALA A 585 -4.36 21.57 21.01
N ALA A 586 -3.34 21.71 20.15
CA ALA A 586 -2.66 22.97 19.90
C ALA A 586 -3.62 24.06 19.42
N LYS A 587 -4.46 23.74 18.43
CA LYS A 587 -5.48 24.64 17.88
C LYS A 587 -6.54 25.04 18.91
N ALA A 588 -6.99 24.11 19.74
CA ALA A 588 -7.96 24.42 20.80
C ALA A 588 -7.39 25.37 21.89
N LEU A 589 -6.06 25.48 21.97
CA LEU A 589 -5.34 26.31 22.92
C LEU A 589 -4.80 27.62 22.30
N GLU A 590 -5.03 27.88 21.01
CA GLU A 590 -4.67 29.16 20.38
C GLU A 590 -5.47 30.32 20.99
N PRO A 591 -4.88 31.52 21.13
CA PRO A 591 -5.60 32.71 21.58
C PRO A 591 -6.64 33.13 20.55
N THR A 592 -7.88 33.37 20.98
CA THR A 592 -8.94 33.94 20.11
C THR A 592 -9.22 35.39 20.50
N GLU A 593 -9.52 36.26 19.53
CA GLU A 593 -9.81 37.70 19.74
C GLU A 593 -10.96 37.98 20.73
N LYS A 594 -11.78 36.98 21.05
CA LYS A 594 -12.71 37.00 22.19
C LYS A 594 -12.04 36.27 23.36
N ASP A 595 -11.46 37.07 24.25
CA ASP A 595 -10.70 36.62 25.41
C ASP A 595 -11.62 36.13 26.54
N LEU A 596 -12.32 35.02 26.29
CA LEU A 596 -12.96 34.20 27.31
C LEU A 596 -12.47 32.77 27.11
N ASP A 597 -11.63 32.30 28.04
CA ASP A 597 -11.28 30.88 28.21
C ASP A 597 -12.56 30.05 28.36
N SER A 598 -13.15 29.63 27.24
CA SER A 598 -14.32 28.77 27.29
C SER A 598 -13.85 27.44 27.89
N GLY A 599 -14.48 27.03 29.00
CA GLY A 599 -14.16 25.76 29.65
C GLY A 599 -14.32 24.56 28.70
N GLU A 600 -15.08 24.73 27.62
CA GLU A 600 -15.28 23.74 26.57
C GLU A 600 -14.07 23.60 25.64
N ASP A 601 -13.47 24.71 25.18
CA ASP A 601 -12.27 24.66 24.36
C ASP A 601 -11.08 24.12 25.15
N LEU A 602 -10.93 24.54 26.41
CA LEU A 602 -9.91 24.01 27.33
C LEU A 602 -10.11 22.52 27.60
N PHE A 603 -11.35 22.07 27.82
CA PHE A 603 -11.65 20.66 28.01
C PHE A 603 -11.37 19.85 26.74
N ARG A 604 -11.75 20.36 25.55
CA ARG A 604 -11.46 19.71 24.27
C ARG A 604 -9.97 19.62 24.00
N GLY A 605 -9.23 20.70 24.26
CA GLY A 605 -7.77 20.76 24.12
C GLY A 605 -7.10 19.76 25.05
N LEU A 606 -7.44 19.79 26.34
CA LEU A 606 -6.94 18.84 27.34
C LEU A 606 -7.24 17.39 26.95
N LEU A 607 -8.48 17.09 26.54
CA LEU A 607 -8.89 15.75 26.18
C LEU A 607 -8.11 15.24 24.95
N ALA A 608 -7.88 16.09 23.95
CA ALA A 608 -7.04 15.75 22.80
C ALA A 608 -5.58 15.53 23.22
N THR A 609 -5.02 16.38 24.09
CA THR A 609 -3.67 16.22 24.66
C THR A 609 -3.48 14.86 25.32
N VAL A 610 -4.38 14.48 26.24
CA VAL A 610 -4.24 13.22 26.98
C VAL A 610 -4.53 12.00 26.12
N ARG A 611 -5.42 12.13 25.13
CA ARG A 611 -5.75 11.04 24.20
C ARG A 611 -4.60 10.73 23.25
N ALA A 612 -3.84 11.74 22.85
CA ALA A 612 -2.83 11.63 21.80
C ALA A 612 -1.95 10.39 21.93
N LEU A 613 -1.37 10.11 23.11
CA LEU A 613 -0.46 8.97 23.30
C LEU A 613 -1.13 7.70 23.81
N LEU A 614 -2.42 7.68 24.18
CA LEU A 614 -3.08 6.47 24.71
C LEU A 614 -3.10 5.32 23.70
N ILE A 615 -3.16 5.64 22.41
CA ILE A 615 -3.10 4.66 21.33
C ILE A 615 -1.80 3.83 21.34
N THR A 616 -0.72 4.36 21.92
CA THR A 616 0.55 3.63 22.11
C THR A 616 0.46 2.51 23.15
N ARG A 617 -0.57 2.56 24.00
CA ARG A 617 -0.87 1.59 25.07
C ARG A 617 -2.01 0.66 24.71
N GLY A 618 -2.48 0.70 23.46
CA GLY A 618 -3.66 -0.06 23.03
C GLY A 618 -4.97 0.47 23.61
N VAL A 619 -4.95 1.65 24.25
CA VAL A 619 -6.14 2.32 24.75
C VAL A 619 -6.65 3.27 23.68
N ASP A 620 -7.91 3.10 23.33
CA ASP A 620 -8.52 3.80 22.22
C ASP A 620 -10.00 4.09 22.52
N SER A 621 -10.19 5.11 23.34
CA SER A 621 -11.51 5.55 23.79
C SER A 621 -11.71 7.01 23.45
N GLN A 622 -12.98 7.37 23.24
CA GLN A 622 -13.43 8.75 23.10
C GLN A 622 -14.31 9.17 24.28
N ASP A 623 -14.57 8.25 25.22
CA ASP A 623 -15.23 8.58 26.48
C ASP A 623 -14.25 9.38 27.34
N PRO A 624 -14.56 10.65 27.68
CA PRO A 624 -13.66 11.48 28.46
C PRO A 624 -13.27 10.87 29.81
N VAL A 625 -14.17 10.11 30.44
CA VAL A 625 -13.90 9.49 31.75
C VAL A 625 -12.86 8.38 31.60
N VAL A 626 -13.03 7.53 30.58
CA VAL A 626 -12.07 6.46 30.27
C VAL A 626 -10.73 7.06 29.84
N VAL A 627 -10.73 8.04 28.95
CA VAL A 627 -9.51 8.70 28.47
C VAL A 627 -8.71 9.30 29.63
N LEU A 628 -9.36 10.08 30.51
CA LEU A 628 -8.68 10.70 31.65
C LEU A 628 -8.14 9.65 32.64
N ARG A 629 -8.90 8.57 32.90
CA ARG A 629 -8.48 7.47 33.77
C ARG A 629 -7.27 6.72 33.21
N GLU A 630 -7.37 6.25 31.98
CA GLU A 630 -6.31 5.46 31.34
C GLU A 630 -5.03 6.28 31.15
N PHE A 631 -5.17 7.59 30.91
CA PHE A 631 -4.00 8.47 30.83
C PHE A 631 -3.28 8.58 32.18
N GLU A 632 -4.05 8.74 33.27
CA GLU A 632 -3.51 8.73 34.62
C GLU A 632 -2.75 7.42 34.89
N THR A 633 -3.36 6.26 34.60
CA THR A 633 -2.75 4.94 34.77
C THR A 633 -1.48 4.74 33.93
N HIS A 634 -1.49 5.12 32.65
CA HIS A 634 -0.41 4.72 31.74
C HIS A 634 0.71 5.75 31.57
N PHE A 635 0.48 6.99 31.96
CA PHE A 635 1.44 8.09 31.77
C PHE A 635 1.80 8.78 33.07
N VAL A 636 0.87 8.98 33.99
CA VAL A 636 1.16 9.59 35.30
C VAL A 636 1.71 8.55 36.28
N ASP A 637 1.00 7.45 36.50
CA ASP A 637 1.45 6.38 37.41
C ASP A 637 2.73 5.70 36.92
N ALA A 638 2.93 5.67 35.59
CA ALA A 638 4.14 5.15 34.97
C ALA A 638 5.36 6.10 35.06
N GLY A 639 5.21 7.29 35.64
CA GLY A 639 6.29 8.27 35.82
C GLY A 639 6.73 8.98 34.53
N LEU A 640 5.96 8.88 33.44
CA LEU A 640 6.25 9.56 32.17
C LEU A 640 5.77 11.01 32.16
N VAL A 641 4.74 11.31 32.94
CA VAL A 641 4.14 12.64 33.15
C VAL A 641 4.13 12.92 34.66
N ASP A 642 4.44 14.17 35.04
CA ASP A 642 4.55 14.59 36.43
C ASP A 642 3.23 14.40 37.20
N ALA A 643 3.33 13.95 38.47
CA ALA A 643 2.16 13.70 39.31
C ALA A 643 1.35 14.97 39.64
N GLY A 644 1.94 16.16 39.50
CA GLY A 644 1.28 17.45 39.66
C GLY A 644 0.12 17.67 38.68
N PHE A 645 0.08 16.96 37.55
CA PHE A 645 -1.05 17.05 36.62
C PHE A 645 -2.32 16.32 37.09
N ARG A 646 -2.28 15.51 38.16
CA ARG A 646 -3.49 14.84 38.70
C ARG A 646 -4.58 15.84 39.08
N GLY A 647 -4.20 17.01 39.60
CA GLY A 647 -5.14 18.08 39.93
C GLY A 647 -5.89 18.61 38.71
N LEU A 648 -5.22 18.75 37.57
CA LEU A 648 -5.81 19.18 36.30
C LEU A 648 -6.75 18.10 35.74
N LEU A 649 -6.35 16.82 35.78
CA LEU A 649 -7.18 15.70 35.35
C LEU A 649 -8.45 15.56 36.21
N ALA A 650 -8.35 15.75 37.53
CA ALA A 650 -9.48 15.74 38.44
C ALA A 650 -10.47 16.90 38.16
N ARG A 651 -9.96 18.11 37.88
CA ARG A 651 -10.79 19.25 37.45
C ARG A 651 -11.51 18.98 36.14
N ALA A 652 -10.86 18.30 35.19
CA ALA A 652 -11.48 17.90 33.93
C ALA A 652 -12.62 16.88 34.12
N ARG A 653 -12.46 15.93 35.04
CA ARG A 653 -13.55 15.01 35.45
C ARG A 653 -14.72 15.81 36.03
N GLY A 654 -14.45 16.71 36.98
CA GLY A 654 -15.47 17.60 37.56
C GLY A 654 -16.17 18.48 36.51
N TYR A 655 -15.44 18.99 35.51
CA TYR A 655 -16.02 19.72 34.38
C TYR A 655 -17.03 18.88 33.60
N ARG A 656 -16.72 17.59 33.38
CA ARG A 656 -17.63 16.65 32.70
C ARG A 656 -18.86 16.29 33.55
N GLU A 657 -18.70 16.27 34.87
CA GLU A 657 -19.77 16.03 35.85
C GLU A 657 -20.68 17.26 36.09
N GLY A 658 -20.38 18.40 35.43
CA GLY A 658 -21.24 19.58 35.41
C GLY A 658 -20.61 20.84 36.01
N TRP A 659 -19.40 20.77 36.57
CA TRP A 659 -18.71 21.93 37.16
C TRP A 659 -18.01 22.75 36.07
N ARG A 660 -18.79 23.55 35.32
CA ARG A 660 -18.32 24.28 34.12
C ARG A 660 -17.17 25.27 34.38
N GLU A 661 -16.97 25.72 35.61
CA GLU A 661 -15.87 26.64 35.96
C GLU A 661 -14.57 25.91 36.35
N ALA A 662 -14.57 24.58 36.47
CA ALA A 662 -13.44 23.82 37.03
C ALA A 662 -12.11 24.01 36.28
N LEU A 663 -12.17 24.34 34.98
CA LEU A 663 -11.03 24.56 34.09
C LEU A 663 -10.76 26.03 33.77
N ALA A 664 -11.54 26.97 34.30
CA ALA A 664 -11.36 28.39 34.02
C ALA A 664 -9.96 28.88 34.44
N GLY A 665 -9.29 29.62 33.57
CA GLY A 665 -7.94 30.17 33.82
C GLY A 665 -6.81 29.14 33.89
N ARG A 666 -7.05 27.90 33.42
CA ARG A 666 -6.05 26.81 33.45
C ARG A 666 -5.36 26.57 32.11
N ARG A 667 -5.49 27.48 31.15
CA ARG A 667 -4.87 27.36 29.80
C ARG A 667 -3.39 27.01 29.85
N GLU A 668 -2.62 27.71 30.67
CA GLU A 668 -1.18 27.47 30.86
C GLU A 668 -0.87 26.07 31.42
N GLU A 669 -1.74 25.52 32.28
CA GLU A 669 -1.56 24.16 32.78
C GLU A 669 -1.82 23.11 31.70
N VAL A 670 -2.84 23.33 30.86
CA VAL A 670 -3.13 22.46 29.71
C VAL A 670 -2.02 22.57 28.65
N ARG A 671 -1.49 23.78 28.40
CA ARG A 671 -0.34 24.04 27.52
C ARG A 671 0.90 23.27 27.98
N ARG A 672 1.26 23.36 29.26
CA ARG A 672 2.40 22.61 29.84
C ARG A 672 2.23 21.10 29.71
N LEU A 673 1.01 20.58 29.87
CA LEU A 673 0.75 19.17 29.64
C LEU A 673 0.92 18.80 28.17
N LEU A 674 0.44 19.64 27.25
CA LEU A 674 0.62 19.44 25.81
C LEU A 674 2.10 19.43 25.43
N ASP A 675 2.88 20.40 25.88
CA ASP A 675 4.33 20.46 25.61
C ASP A 675 5.05 19.21 26.12
N ARG A 676 4.65 18.69 27.30
CA ARG A 676 5.20 17.43 27.82
C ARG A 676 4.84 16.24 26.93
N ILE A 677 3.62 16.19 26.41
CA ILE A 677 3.16 15.12 25.53
C ILE A 677 3.83 15.21 24.15
N GLU A 678 4.01 16.42 23.61
CA GLU A 678 4.79 16.67 22.39
C GLU A 678 6.25 16.25 22.57
N TYR A 679 6.85 16.53 23.73
CA TYR A 679 8.18 16.05 24.07
C TYR A 679 8.23 14.51 24.08
N LEU A 680 7.32 13.85 24.81
CA LEU A 680 7.26 12.38 24.82
C LEU A 680 7.11 11.82 23.41
N TYR A 681 6.18 12.37 22.61
CA TYR A 681 6.01 12.00 21.21
C TYR A 681 7.31 12.16 20.40
N SER A 682 8.07 13.24 20.60
CA SER A 682 9.34 13.47 19.90
C SER A 682 10.43 12.44 20.25
N THR A 683 10.40 11.91 21.48
CA THR A 683 11.33 10.87 21.95
C THR A 683 10.90 9.44 21.61
N MET A 684 9.70 9.27 21.05
CA MET A 684 9.07 7.97 20.86
C MET A 684 9.67 7.20 19.68
N ASP A 685 10.17 5.99 19.90
CA ASP A 685 10.80 5.15 18.87
C ASP A 685 9.80 4.37 17.99
N ALA A 686 10.32 3.49 17.12
CA ALA A 686 9.52 2.67 16.22
C ALA A 686 8.70 1.57 16.93
N ASP A 687 9.05 1.22 18.18
CA ASP A 687 8.32 0.29 19.05
C ASP A 687 7.32 1.03 19.96
N LEU A 688 7.09 2.33 19.72
CA LEU A 688 6.25 3.21 20.52
C LEU A 688 6.75 3.38 21.98
N ARG A 689 8.05 3.17 22.22
CA ARG A 689 8.68 3.38 23.53
C ARG A 689 9.22 4.79 23.64
N PHE A 690 9.11 5.37 24.83
CA PHE A 690 9.55 6.74 25.13
C PHE A 690 10.96 6.72 25.70
N HIS A 691 11.86 7.53 25.13
CA HIS A 691 13.25 7.66 25.58
C HIS A 691 13.44 8.99 26.31
N VAL A 692 13.04 9.01 27.58
CA VAL A 692 13.14 10.19 28.45
C VAL A 692 14.54 10.23 29.07
N ARG A 693 15.28 11.33 28.92
CA ARG A 693 16.53 11.54 29.69
C ARG A 693 16.16 11.83 31.14
N GLU A 694 16.77 11.12 32.09
CA GLU A 694 16.66 11.47 33.51
C GLU A 694 17.27 12.85 33.74
N GLU A 695 16.45 13.80 34.20
CA GLU A 695 16.94 15.06 34.75
C GLU A 695 17.69 14.75 36.04
N THR A 696 19.01 14.81 36.00
CA THR A 696 19.84 14.73 37.20
C THR A 696 19.64 16.00 38.01
N SER A 697 19.18 15.81 39.24
CA SER A 697 19.11 16.83 40.28
C SER A 697 20.49 17.44 40.51
N ALA A 698 20.67 18.72 40.18
CA ALA A 698 21.81 19.50 40.64
C ALA A 698 21.37 20.93 40.98
N THR A 699 21.25 21.14 42.29
CA THR A 699 21.49 22.37 43.07
C THR A 699 21.82 23.66 42.31
N SER A 700 21.07 24.71 42.67
CA SER A 700 21.26 26.12 42.32
C SER A 700 22.69 26.63 42.51
N PRO A 701 23.08 27.63 41.70
CA PRO A 701 23.88 28.74 42.20
C PRO A 701 23.13 30.08 42.08
N SER A 702 23.04 30.72 43.24
CA SER A 702 22.96 32.15 43.57
C SER A 702 23.00 33.21 42.46
N ALA A 703 22.16 34.22 42.67
CA ALA A 703 21.99 35.46 41.90
C ALA A 703 23.17 36.44 41.94
N ALA A 704 23.38 37.11 40.80
CA ALA A 704 23.86 38.48 40.53
C ALA A 704 24.26 38.48 39.04
N SER A 705 23.85 39.34 38.12
CA SER A 705 23.31 40.70 38.02
C SER A 705 22.55 40.74 36.68
N ALA A 706 21.45 41.45 36.47
CA ALA A 706 21.42 42.90 36.35
C ALA A 706 19.97 43.35 36.22
N ALA A 707 19.65 44.47 36.87
CA ALA A 707 18.43 45.22 36.65
C ALA A 707 18.46 45.91 35.29
N GLY A 708 17.29 46.02 34.62
CA GLY A 708 17.15 46.82 33.41
C GLY A 708 15.82 46.60 32.68
N THR A 709 14.76 47.21 33.21
CA THR A 709 13.66 47.90 32.49
C THR A 709 13.05 47.31 31.21
N ASN A 710 11.72 47.14 31.26
CA ASN A 710 10.80 47.19 30.12
C ASN A 710 10.98 48.49 29.32
N GLU A 711 11.28 48.39 28.03
CA GLU A 711 10.95 49.41 27.01
C GLU A 711 10.50 48.74 25.70
N ALA A 712 9.56 49.39 25.03
CA ALA A 712 8.96 48.97 23.77
C ALA A 712 9.87 49.29 22.57
N SER A 713 9.65 48.54 21.48
CA SER A 713 10.16 48.72 20.10
C SER A 713 11.65 48.49 19.85
N ASP A 714 12.00 47.31 19.31
CA ASP A 714 12.97 47.18 18.22
C ASP A 714 12.73 45.88 17.43
N ARG A 715 12.84 45.91 16.10
CA ARG A 715 12.72 44.72 15.22
C ARG A 715 14.01 43.90 15.32
N GLY A 716 14.18 43.20 16.44
CA GLY A 716 15.42 42.49 16.78
C GLY A 716 15.62 41.16 16.04
N THR A 717 16.84 40.93 15.55
CA THR A 717 17.31 39.63 15.08
C THR A 717 17.42 38.64 16.24
N VAL A 718 16.76 37.49 16.16
CA VAL A 718 16.80 36.42 17.17
C VAL A 718 17.94 35.46 16.84
N GLU A 719 18.82 35.12 17.79
CA GLU A 719 19.93 34.17 17.55
C GLU A 719 19.59 32.75 18.04
N LEU A 720 20.02 31.73 17.28
CA LEU A 720 19.82 30.31 17.55
C LEU A 720 21.12 29.54 17.31
N ASP A 721 21.66 28.91 18.34
CA ASP A 721 22.87 28.10 18.24
C ASP A 721 22.55 26.63 17.93
N LEU A 722 23.03 26.15 16.79
CA LEU A 722 22.84 24.77 16.32
C LEU A 722 24.17 24.07 16.01
N ARG A 723 25.28 24.54 16.60
CA ARG A 723 26.55 23.83 16.58
C ARG A 723 26.40 22.46 17.27
N GLY A 724 27.02 21.43 16.71
CA GLY A 724 26.87 20.02 17.08
C GLY A 724 25.59 19.34 16.62
N VAL A 725 24.70 20.03 15.88
CA VAL A 725 23.44 19.47 15.38
C VAL A 725 23.60 19.01 13.92
N ALA A 726 23.59 17.70 13.71
CA ALA A 726 23.73 17.10 12.38
C ALA A 726 22.51 17.36 11.45
N CYS A 727 22.76 17.39 10.14
CA CYS A 727 21.71 17.40 9.12
C CYS A 727 20.82 16.13 9.21
N PRO A 728 19.50 16.22 8.99
CA PRO A 728 18.72 17.42 8.63
C PRO A 728 18.17 18.19 9.85
N MET A 729 18.56 17.84 11.08
CA MET A 729 17.92 18.37 12.29
C MET A 729 18.23 19.84 12.55
N ASN A 730 19.38 20.33 12.10
CA ASN A 730 19.72 21.75 12.15
C ASN A 730 18.72 22.61 11.35
N PHE A 731 18.36 22.20 10.13
CA PHE A 731 17.37 22.90 9.32
C PHE A 731 15.98 22.85 9.97
N VAL A 732 15.55 21.69 10.45
CA VAL A 732 14.22 21.53 11.10
C VAL A 732 14.11 22.44 12.34
N LYS A 733 15.15 22.49 13.19
CA LYS A 733 15.15 23.34 14.38
C LYS A 733 15.19 24.83 14.02
N ALA A 734 16.00 25.22 13.05
CA ALA A 734 16.03 26.59 12.55
C ALA A 734 14.67 27.00 11.98
N LYS A 735 14.00 26.10 11.25
CA LYS A 735 12.70 26.36 10.64
C LYS A 735 11.60 26.56 11.67
N LEU A 736 11.48 25.63 12.63
CA LEU A 736 10.50 25.77 13.72
C LEU A 736 10.70 27.08 14.49
N ARG A 737 11.96 27.50 14.67
CA ARG A 737 12.28 28.77 15.31
C ARG A 737 11.93 29.98 14.44
N LEU A 738 12.05 29.89 13.12
CA LEU A 738 11.64 30.95 12.19
C LEU A 738 10.12 31.05 12.07
N GLU A 739 9.39 29.92 12.09
CA GLU A 739 7.93 29.87 11.94
C GLU A 739 7.19 30.62 13.06
N ILE A 740 7.74 30.64 14.26
CA ILE A 740 7.19 31.37 15.42
C ILE A 740 7.58 32.86 15.46
N LEU A 741 8.39 33.35 14.52
CA LEU A 741 8.68 34.79 14.40
C LEU A 741 7.67 35.48 13.47
N ASP A 742 7.44 36.77 13.69
CA ASP A 742 6.60 37.59 12.80
C ASP A 742 7.21 37.75 11.41
N VAL A 743 6.35 37.94 10.39
CA VAL A 743 6.82 38.23 9.03
C VAL A 743 7.64 39.52 9.02
N GLY A 744 8.85 39.46 8.45
CA GLY A 744 9.84 40.53 8.47
C GLY A 744 10.86 40.44 9.61
N ALA A 745 10.67 39.55 10.59
CA ALA A 745 11.68 39.29 11.62
C ALA A 745 12.87 38.51 11.06
N THR A 746 14.02 38.64 11.73
CA THR A 746 15.28 38.04 11.29
C THR A 746 15.77 37.02 12.31
N LEU A 747 16.25 35.86 11.84
CA LEU A 747 16.82 34.77 12.63
C LEU A 747 18.29 34.58 12.25
N SER A 748 19.19 34.70 13.23
CA SER A 748 20.62 34.37 13.11
C SER A 748 20.84 32.94 13.60
N VAL A 749 21.43 32.06 12.78
CA VAL A 749 21.66 30.65 13.10
C VAL A 749 23.15 30.34 13.08
N LEU A 750 23.69 29.81 14.18
CA LEU A 750 25.07 29.33 14.26
C LEU A 750 25.15 27.86 13.86
N LEU A 751 26.04 27.52 12.94
CA LEU A 751 26.18 26.18 12.33
C LEU A 751 27.64 25.73 12.32
N ASP A 752 27.87 24.43 12.27
CA ASP A 752 29.20 23.86 12.00
C ASP A 752 29.54 23.93 10.51
N ASP A 753 30.83 23.95 10.21
CA ASP A 753 31.34 23.85 8.85
C ASP A 753 30.97 22.51 8.18
N GLY A 754 30.91 22.50 6.84
CA GLY A 754 30.52 21.34 6.03
C GLY A 754 29.03 21.31 5.65
N GLU A 755 28.37 20.15 5.76
CA GLU A 755 26.98 19.97 5.31
C GLU A 755 25.95 20.95 5.92
N PRO A 756 26.02 21.32 7.22
CA PRO A 756 25.05 22.24 7.83
C PRO A 756 24.98 23.61 7.15
N VAL A 757 26.12 24.29 6.97
CA VAL A 757 26.17 25.62 6.35
C VAL A 757 25.84 25.59 4.85
N GLN A 758 26.02 24.46 4.17
CA GLN A 758 25.64 24.32 2.77
C GLN A 758 24.12 24.09 2.61
N ASN A 759 23.54 23.22 3.44
CA ASN A 759 22.17 22.74 3.27
C ASN A 759 21.12 23.66 3.90
N VAL A 760 21.40 24.27 5.06
CA VAL A 760 20.42 25.09 5.79
C VAL A 760 20.02 26.34 4.98
N PRO A 761 20.96 27.16 4.44
CA PRO A 761 20.59 28.31 3.62
C PRO A 761 19.88 27.90 2.31
N ALA A 762 20.33 26.83 1.66
CA ALA A 762 19.71 26.34 0.42
C ALA A 762 18.27 25.89 0.66
N SER A 763 18.00 25.25 1.79
CA SER A 763 16.67 24.78 2.16
C SER A 763 15.73 25.96 2.46
N PHE A 764 16.19 27.01 3.13
CA PHE A 764 15.39 28.22 3.34
C PHE A 764 15.08 28.99 2.05
N ARG A 765 16.04 29.09 1.12
CA ARG A 765 15.79 29.69 -0.20
C ARG A 765 14.74 28.90 -0.99
N ASN A 766 14.79 27.57 -0.94
CA ASN A 766 13.80 26.71 -1.60
C ASN A 766 12.39 26.84 -0.99
N GLU A 767 12.29 27.27 0.28
CA GLU A 767 11.02 27.55 0.96
C GLU A 767 10.57 29.02 0.83
N GLY A 768 11.25 29.80 0.00
CA GLY A 768 10.88 31.19 -0.30
C GLY A 768 11.31 32.21 0.75
N GLN A 769 12.11 31.82 1.74
CA GLN A 769 12.66 32.70 2.77
C GLN A 769 13.91 33.44 2.25
N GLU A 770 14.16 34.65 2.75
CA GLU A 770 15.29 35.48 2.32
C GLU A 770 16.51 35.22 3.21
N VAL A 771 17.60 34.68 2.65
CA VAL A 771 18.88 34.55 3.38
C VAL A 771 19.69 35.83 3.17
N LEU A 772 19.84 36.61 4.24
CA LEU A 772 20.49 37.92 4.24
C LEU A 772 22.01 37.85 4.28
N GLU A 773 22.56 36.98 5.12
CA GLU A 773 24.01 36.92 5.37
C GLU A 773 24.45 35.48 5.66
N ILE A 774 25.65 35.12 5.18
CA ILE A 774 26.38 33.91 5.57
C ILE A 774 27.81 34.34 5.88
N SER A 775 28.22 34.30 7.14
CA SER A 775 29.55 34.74 7.58
C SER A 775 30.27 33.63 8.35
N ALA A 776 31.56 33.44 8.06
CA ALA A 776 32.41 32.51 8.78
C ALA A 776 32.78 33.10 10.16
N LEU A 777 32.78 32.26 11.18
CA LEU A 777 33.20 32.58 12.54
C LEU A 777 34.47 31.77 12.89
N ASP A 778 35.24 32.27 13.84
CA ASP A 778 36.46 31.59 14.29
C ASP A 778 36.16 30.18 14.83
N GLY A 779 36.99 29.20 14.45
CA GLY A 779 36.89 27.81 14.96
C GLY A 779 36.08 26.82 14.11
N GLY A 780 35.81 27.11 12.83
CA GLY A 780 35.10 26.18 11.94
C GLY A 780 33.57 26.21 12.11
N HIS A 781 33.05 27.39 12.46
CA HIS A 781 31.62 27.64 12.59
C HIS A 781 31.17 28.77 11.67
N TRP A 782 29.87 28.86 11.43
CA TRP A 782 29.27 29.81 10.51
C TRP A 782 28.02 30.43 11.11
N ARG A 783 27.77 31.69 10.79
CA ARG A 783 26.50 32.38 11.06
C ARG A 783 25.72 32.52 9.78
N VAL A 784 24.44 32.15 9.82
CA VAL A 784 23.49 32.32 8.71
C VAL A 784 22.33 33.18 9.20
N VAL A 785 22.08 34.31 8.55
CA VAL A 785 21.01 35.25 8.90
C VAL A 785 19.88 35.14 7.89
N ILE A 786 18.66 34.87 8.37
CA ILE A 786 17.47 34.56 7.55
C ILE A 786 16.35 35.51 7.94
N ARG A 787 15.72 36.17 6.97
CA ARG A 787 14.52 36.97 7.17
C ARG A 787 13.28 36.18 6.77
N LYS A 788 12.26 36.21 7.62
CA LYS A 788 10.96 35.62 7.32
C LYS A 788 10.21 36.48 6.31
N THR A 789 9.88 35.91 5.15
CA THR A 789 9.18 36.61 4.06
C THR A 789 7.71 36.19 3.89
N THR A 790 7.32 35.02 4.42
CA THR A 790 5.97 34.46 4.32
C THR A 790 5.47 33.87 5.63
#